data_AF-A0AA35T2T8-F1
#
_entry.id   AF-A0AA35T2T8-F1
#
_cell.length_a   1.000
_cell.length_b   1.000
_cell.length_c   1.000
_cell.angle_alpha   90.00
_cell.angle_beta   90.00
_cell.angle_gamma   90.00
#
_symmetry.space_group_name_H-M   'P 1'
#
loop_
_entity.id
_entity.type
_entity.pdbx_description
1 polymer ?
#
loop_
_entity_poly.entity_id
_entity_poly.type
_entity_poly.pdbx_seq_one_letter_code
_entity_poly.pdbx_strand_id
1 'polypeptide(L)'
;LVQSESQVCIVYDYITWVWPRGLAPPPTVVLLSEDRKMSVALKKRGITAETVHRAEQDPTFPIKILPAHYLPRLYQQLGISSKMGLSGRPMQSVGVIGTSQLYHIHEAVVAFTPQFLDHEAFYICLDNRLLVDLIRTDLAYLKANWKLMGRPTMVLPLTRTMMGEEGTWDKSPVFRLTQALVAGYIAGVRVQVGVMADYLDTASVKQLHFIDPVKAASLLDIPQIDTKITRSSMLGRVGRRSFVKVDRNSEAIMDTIKKSRMTPPTKHKLFLPQLSVTPSPLPLRVSSSTSLSPLTPQPLEELLASAYTAKRRSFQSDRLLVGQVPSFVPGTPRHASLDVGNIEDLIQRLQQEENIYVQADILNHLHNTCGRSFQLEVRGQTCTLSSLLEELYQKSGTLHLWSLVRHIAGILEKTVEDLGTAATDLLVRQKNFSVGLPNNEIDITQPLPSSELVAKIRSVCGGDHSAAAFTQETIIYLAMFIRAEPELFKEMLRLRVGLIQNVMVLELSRAMNCTLEQGLEQLLDLNPYDVKRLLHLIFSRKEFAISEMERDTMFVDGQILTMPDKQISIKLPDKKQVRGKLRNDVEVLGKASEELRSEELRSEGDEKAGHWIRRRRLDGALNRVPPDFYPKVWHILERCTGISIGMKSLPQNPTIHEMTPGELKFALLLESHLNSLPAPEYRQLVVECLMVVSLVTTSSTQPAFGGTLVVEHIIHHAHHLFLQDQRGHTGPAMDCCCGHVGSCGGATGICVHFYDSAPSGRYGTMSYMALAVADRLREVHRPDDQCKMN
;
A
#
# COMPACT_ATOMS: atom_id res chain seq x y z
N LEU A 1 27.23 -53.38 2.37
CA LEU A 1 25.89 -52.97 1.86
C LEU A 1 25.64 -51.46 1.97
N VAL A 2 26.68 -50.61 1.96
CA VAL A 2 26.53 -49.14 1.87
C VAL A 2 27.61 -48.64 0.92
N GLN A 3 27.40 -48.79 -0.40
CA GLN A 3 28.28 -48.20 -1.44
C GLN A 3 27.74 -48.22 -2.89
N SER A 4 26.49 -48.60 -3.15
CA SER A 4 25.98 -48.80 -4.52
C SER A 4 24.83 -47.88 -4.97
N GLU A 5 24.32 -46.98 -4.12
CA GLU A 5 23.19 -46.09 -4.48
C GLU A 5 23.63 -44.69 -4.94
N SER A 6 24.92 -44.34 -4.80
CA SER A 6 25.44 -43.00 -5.08
C SER A 6 25.52 -42.60 -6.56
N GLN A 7 25.33 -43.55 -7.50
CA GLN A 7 25.50 -43.30 -8.95
C GLN A 7 24.19 -43.10 -9.72
N VAL A 8 23.01 -43.38 -9.12
CA VAL A 8 21.72 -43.23 -9.83
C VAL A 8 21.22 -41.78 -9.84
N CYS A 9 21.59 -40.98 -8.84
CA CYS A 9 21.12 -39.59 -8.71
C CYS A 9 21.80 -38.57 -9.65
N ILE A 10 22.90 -38.91 -10.33
CA ILE A 10 23.66 -37.96 -11.18
C ILE A 10 23.19 -37.99 -12.65
N VAL A 11 22.46 -39.03 -13.07
CA VAL A 11 22.03 -39.20 -14.48
C VAL A 11 20.77 -38.38 -14.82
N TYR A 12 19.93 -38.04 -13.84
CA TYR A 12 18.72 -37.22 -14.08
C TYR A 12 19.01 -35.73 -14.37
N ASP A 13 20.12 -35.18 -13.85
CA ASP A 13 20.48 -33.78 -14.08
C ASP A 13 21.15 -33.52 -15.45
N TYR A 14 21.70 -34.55 -16.10
CA TYR A 14 22.40 -34.40 -17.40
C TYR A 14 21.50 -34.55 -18.63
N ILE A 15 20.31 -35.16 -18.51
CA ILE A 15 19.41 -35.40 -19.66
C ILE A 15 18.48 -34.19 -19.94
N THR A 16 18.35 -33.25 -19.00
CA THR A 16 17.48 -32.06 -19.14
C THR A 16 18.08 -30.92 -19.97
N TRP A 17 19.36 -31.00 -20.36
CA TRP A 17 20.08 -29.91 -21.05
C TRP A 17 20.05 -29.95 -22.58
N VAL A 18 19.46 -30.98 -23.20
CA VAL A 18 19.33 -31.08 -24.67
C VAL A 18 17.89 -31.36 -25.11
N TRP A 19 16.96 -30.53 -24.63
CA TRP A 19 15.81 -30.17 -25.45
C TRP A 19 16.17 -28.93 -26.28
N PRO A 20 15.85 -28.89 -27.59
CA PRO A 20 15.88 -27.64 -28.33
C PRO A 20 15.02 -26.58 -27.64
N ARG A 21 15.18 -25.30 -27.99
CA ARG A 21 14.23 -24.23 -27.63
C ARG A 21 12.88 -24.38 -28.37
N GLY A 22 12.32 -25.58 -28.39
CA GLY A 22 10.96 -25.84 -28.81
C GLY A 22 10.00 -25.11 -27.87
N LEU A 23 9.00 -24.46 -28.45
CA LEU A 23 8.03 -23.68 -27.67
C LEU A 23 7.39 -24.59 -26.61
N ALA A 24 7.50 -24.22 -25.33
CA ALA A 24 6.73 -24.85 -24.26
C ALA A 24 5.26 -24.97 -24.68
N PRO A 25 4.56 -26.08 -24.41
CA PRO A 25 3.20 -26.28 -24.91
C PRO A 25 2.29 -25.11 -24.50
N PRO A 26 1.35 -24.68 -25.37
CA PRO A 26 0.37 -23.67 -24.98
C PRO A 26 -0.45 -24.18 -23.78
N PRO A 27 -0.68 -23.37 -22.73
CA PRO A 27 -1.49 -23.76 -21.59
C PRO A 27 -2.91 -24.14 -21.98
N THR A 28 -3.40 -25.21 -21.36
CA THR A 28 -4.79 -25.62 -21.39
C THR A 28 -5.54 -24.91 -20.27
N VAL A 29 -6.73 -24.38 -20.57
CA VAL A 29 -7.62 -23.74 -19.60
C VAL A 29 -8.97 -24.44 -19.62
N VAL A 30 -9.34 -25.04 -18.49
CA VAL A 30 -10.62 -25.74 -18.31
C VAL A 30 -11.58 -24.80 -17.60
N LEU A 31 -12.67 -24.44 -18.28
CA LEU A 31 -13.71 -23.59 -17.74
C LEU A 31 -14.78 -24.45 -17.06
N LEU A 32 -15.08 -24.18 -15.80
CA LEU A 32 -16.13 -24.85 -15.04
C LEU A 32 -17.24 -23.84 -14.71
N SER A 33 -18.50 -24.27 -14.77
CA SER A 33 -19.66 -23.44 -14.39
C SER A 33 -20.14 -23.79 -12.99
N GLU A 34 -20.47 -22.80 -12.18
CA GLU A 34 -21.12 -22.98 -10.86
C GLU A 34 -22.38 -23.85 -10.93
N ASP A 35 -23.22 -23.66 -11.96
CA ASP A 35 -24.50 -24.37 -12.04
C ASP A 35 -24.97 -24.68 -13.48
N ARG A 36 -25.91 -25.63 -13.60
CA ARG A 36 -26.43 -26.10 -14.87
C ARG A 36 -27.10 -25.00 -15.71
N LYS A 37 -27.71 -23.97 -15.12
CA LYS A 37 -28.29 -22.85 -15.88
C LYS A 37 -27.19 -22.05 -16.57
N MET A 38 -26.14 -21.71 -15.82
CA MET A 38 -24.95 -21.05 -16.34
C MET A 38 -24.26 -21.86 -17.45
N SER A 39 -24.07 -23.17 -17.26
CA SER A 39 -23.52 -24.08 -18.29
C SER A 39 -24.30 -24.00 -19.61
N VAL A 40 -25.64 -24.06 -19.54
CA VAL A 40 -26.50 -23.95 -20.73
C VAL A 40 -26.42 -22.55 -21.37
N ALA A 41 -26.35 -21.50 -20.57
CA ALA A 41 -26.24 -20.11 -21.04
C ALA A 41 -24.88 -19.79 -21.67
N LEU A 42 -23.80 -20.43 -21.22
CA LEU A 42 -22.46 -20.40 -21.83
C LEU A 42 -22.44 -21.20 -23.14
N LYS A 43 -22.99 -22.42 -23.14
CA LYS A 43 -23.05 -23.28 -24.34
C LYS A 43 -23.84 -22.63 -25.50
N LYS A 44 -24.91 -21.89 -25.19
CA LYS A 44 -25.65 -21.07 -26.18
C LYS A 44 -24.80 -19.98 -26.85
N ARG A 45 -23.70 -19.56 -26.23
CA ARG A 45 -22.74 -18.56 -26.75
C ARG A 45 -21.45 -19.20 -27.28
N GLY A 46 -21.44 -20.52 -27.51
CA GLY A 46 -20.28 -21.26 -28.03
C GLY A 46 -19.18 -21.54 -26.99
N ILE A 47 -19.43 -21.28 -25.69
CA ILE A 47 -18.45 -21.53 -24.62
C ILE A 47 -18.78 -22.85 -23.94
N THR A 48 -17.88 -23.83 -24.07
CA THR A 48 -17.98 -25.12 -23.37
C THR A 48 -17.51 -24.94 -21.92
N ALA A 49 -18.43 -25.10 -20.96
CA ALA A 49 -18.11 -25.15 -19.54
C ALA A 49 -19.04 -26.14 -18.84
N GLU A 50 -18.46 -27.11 -18.14
CA GLU A 50 -19.20 -28.13 -17.41
C GLU A 50 -19.32 -27.79 -15.92
N THR A 51 -20.32 -28.34 -15.24
CA THR A 51 -20.47 -28.19 -13.79
C THR A 51 -19.47 -29.07 -13.04
N VAL A 52 -18.93 -28.60 -11.91
CA VAL A 52 -17.99 -29.37 -11.05
C VAL A 52 -18.51 -30.80 -10.79
N HIS A 53 -19.74 -30.91 -10.29
CA HIS A 53 -20.45 -32.18 -10.04
C HIS A 53 -20.56 -33.11 -11.27
N ARG A 54 -20.46 -32.59 -12.49
CA ARG A 54 -20.48 -33.40 -13.72
C ARG A 54 -19.09 -33.94 -14.06
N ALA A 55 -18.05 -33.12 -13.89
CA ALA A 55 -16.65 -33.56 -14.04
C ALA A 55 -16.24 -34.58 -12.95
N GLU A 56 -16.79 -34.45 -11.74
CA GLU A 56 -16.57 -35.40 -10.64
C GLU A 56 -17.33 -36.72 -10.80
N GLN A 57 -18.43 -36.72 -11.57
CA GLN A 57 -19.27 -37.90 -11.82
C GLN A 57 -19.15 -38.43 -13.26
N ASP A 58 -18.08 -38.07 -13.96
CA ASP A 58 -17.83 -38.58 -15.30
C ASP A 58 -17.57 -40.10 -15.22
N PRO A 59 -18.37 -40.94 -15.89
CA PRO A 59 -18.28 -42.40 -15.79
C PRO A 59 -17.07 -42.98 -16.54
N THR A 60 -16.43 -42.19 -17.40
CA THR A 60 -15.20 -42.56 -18.10
C THR A 60 -13.95 -42.20 -17.29
N PHE A 61 -13.95 -41.07 -16.57
CA PHE A 61 -12.84 -40.71 -15.67
C PHE A 61 -13.23 -39.66 -14.61
N PRO A 62 -13.49 -40.04 -13.34
CA PRO A 62 -13.91 -39.10 -12.31
C PRO A 62 -12.73 -38.24 -11.81
N ILE A 63 -12.87 -36.91 -11.87
CA ILE A 63 -11.81 -35.96 -11.47
C ILE A 63 -12.32 -35.07 -10.35
N LYS A 64 -11.65 -35.12 -9.19
CA LYS A 64 -11.97 -34.25 -8.05
C LYS A 64 -11.34 -32.88 -8.21
N ILE A 65 -12.10 -31.81 -7.95
CA ILE A 65 -11.60 -30.42 -8.10
C ILE A 65 -11.55 -29.76 -6.72
N LEU A 66 -10.35 -29.39 -6.27
CA LEU A 66 -10.11 -28.87 -4.92
C LEU A 66 -9.50 -27.45 -4.92
N PRO A 67 -9.75 -26.63 -3.87
CA PRO A 67 -9.04 -25.38 -3.65
C PRO A 67 -7.54 -25.57 -3.47
N ALA A 68 -6.75 -24.56 -3.86
CA ALA A 68 -5.29 -24.61 -3.85
C ALA A 68 -4.72 -24.91 -2.46
N HIS A 69 -5.31 -24.38 -1.39
CA HIS A 69 -4.82 -24.56 -0.02
C HIS A 69 -4.83 -26.02 0.48
N TYR A 70 -5.54 -26.94 -0.19
CA TYR A 70 -5.48 -28.37 0.12
C TYR A 70 -4.18 -29.03 -0.35
N LEU A 71 -3.57 -28.56 -1.44
CA LEU A 71 -2.34 -29.16 -1.97
C LEU A 71 -1.16 -29.08 -0.98
N PRO A 72 -0.92 -27.96 -0.25
CA PRO A 72 0.01 -27.91 0.88
C PRO A 72 -0.32 -28.92 2.00
N ARG A 73 -1.60 -29.13 2.35
CA ARG A 73 -2.02 -30.12 3.38
C ARG A 73 -1.69 -31.55 2.95
N LEU A 74 -1.85 -31.87 1.65
CA LEU A 74 -1.43 -33.16 1.10
C LEU A 74 0.10 -33.32 1.18
N TYR A 75 0.86 -32.32 0.72
CA TYR A 75 2.32 -32.35 0.80
C TYR A 75 2.88 -32.35 2.23
N GLN A 76 2.14 -31.87 3.25
CA GLN A 76 2.54 -31.95 4.64
C GLN A 76 2.74 -33.41 5.10
N GLN A 77 1.98 -34.37 4.54
CA GLN A 77 2.15 -35.80 4.86
C GLN A 77 3.53 -36.34 4.45
N LEU A 78 4.21 -35.69 3.51
CA LEU A 78 5.56 -36.08 3.09
C LEU A 78 6.55 -35.83 4.25
N GLY A 79 7.16 -36.92 4.73
CA GLY A 79 8.17 -36.87 5.80
C GLY A 79 7.62 -36.86 7.23
N ILE A 80 6.32 -37.07 7.44
CA ILE A 80 5.79 -37.27 8.80
C ILE A 80 6.35 -38.57 9.37
N SER A 81 6.93 -38.52 10.57
CA SER A 81 7.37 -39.69 11.31
C SER A 81 7.22 -39.46 12.81
N SER A 82 6.17 -40.06 13.39
CA SER A 82 5.92 -40.00 14.84
C SER A 82 7.07 -40.59 15.67
N LYS A 83 7.73 -41.64 15.15
CA LYS A 83 8.91 -42.26 15.79
C LYS A 83 10.13 -41.33 15.85
N MET A 84 10.25 -40.39 14.94
CA MET A 84 11.38 -39.43 14.85
C MET A 84 10.97 -38.00 15.25
N GLY A 85 9.74 -37.78 15.71
CA GLY A 85 9.21 -36.45 16.02
C GLY A 85 9.06 -35.52 14.80
N LEU A 86 9.11 -36.04 13.57
CA LEU A 86 9.02 -35.24 12.36
C LEU A 86 7.55 -34.94 12.02
N SER A 87 7.21 -33.65 11.94
CA SER A 87 5.88 -33.13 11.61
C SER A 87 5.61 -33.01 10.09
N GLY A 88 6.55 -33.46 9.25
CA GLY A 88 6.45 -33.44 7.80
C GLY A 88 6.84 -32.11 7.16
N ARG A 89 6.47 -31.91 5.90
CA ARG A 89 6.81 -30.70 5.13
C ARG A 89 6.05 -29.47 5.69
N PRO A 90 6.69 -28.29 5.83
CA PRO A 90 5.98 -27.07 6.20
C PRO A 90 4.90 -26.70 5.17
N MET A 91 3.76 -26.18 5.67
CA MET A 91 2.68 -25.68 4.83
C MET A 91 3.11 -24.38 4.14
N GLN A 92 3.41 -24.47 2.84
CA GLN A 92 3.80 -23.36 1.98
C GLN A 92 2.95 -23.38 0.71
N SER A 93 2.70 -22.21 0.12
CA SER A 93 2.07 -22.08 -1.19
C SER A 93 2.84 -22.87 -2.26
N VAL A 94 2.12 -23.50 -3.20
CA VAL A 94 2.72 -24.31 -4.28
C VAL A 94 2.74 -23.54 -5.61
N GLY A 95 2.05 -22.40 -5.66
CA GLY A 95 2.00 -21.49 -6.79
C GLY A 95 1.23 -22.03 -7.99
N VAL A 96 1.17 -21.20 -9.03
CA VAL A 96 0.46 -21.53 -10.28
C VAL A 96 1.03 -22.75 -11.01
N ILE A 97 2.36 -22.98 -10.95
CA ILE A 97 2.99 -24.16 -11.54
C ILE A 97 2.54 -25.44 -10.82
N GLY A 98 2.37 -25.40 -9.49
CA GLY A 98 1.91 -26.53 -8.70
C GLY A 98 0.43 -26.84 -8.91
N THR A 99 -0.41 -25.81 -8.98
CA THR A 99 -1.87 -25.95 -9.15
C THR A 99 -2.28 -26.28 -10.59
N SER A 100 -1.47 -25.94 -11.60
CA SER A 100 -1.73 -26.25 -13.02
C SER A 100 -1.29 -27.67 -13.44
N GLN A 101 -1.23 -28.60 -12.49
CA GLN A 101 -0.93 -30.02 -12.68
C GLN A 101 -2.12 -30.87 -12.21
N LEU A 102 -2.29 -32.04 -12.83
CA LEU A 102 -3.18 -33.08 -12.31
C LEU A 102 -2.43 -33.98 -11.34
N TYR A 103 -3.10 -34.43 -10.29
CA TYR A 103 -2.50 -35.22 -9.22
C TYR A 103 -3.19 -36.58 -9.10
N HIS A 104 -2.42 -37.65 -9.19
CA HIS A 104 -2.92 -39.01 -9.00
C HIS A 104 -2.70 -39.43 -7.54
N ILE A 105 -3.79 -39.69 -6.82
CA ILE A 105 -3.82 -40.03 -5.40
C ILE A 105 -4.63 -41.32 -5.24
N HIS A 106 -3.94 -42.45 -5.13
CA HIS A 106 -4.54 -43.80 -5.23
C HIS A 106 -5.39 -43.95 -6.49
N GLU A 107 -6.70 -44.14 -6.36
CA GLU A 107 -7.63 -44.35 -7.48
C GLU A 107 -8.27 -43.05 -7.99
N ALA A 108 -7.99 -41.90 -7.35
CA ALA A 108 -8.55 -40.61 -7.72
C ALA A 108 -7.54 -39.73 -8.45
N VAL A 109 -7.98 -39.09 -9.54
CA VAL A 109 -7.28 -37.92 -10.10
C VAL A 109 -7.89 -36.64 -9.54
N VAL A 110 -7.01 -35.73 -9.14
CA VAL A 110 -7.34 -34.48 -8.47
C VAL A 110 -6.74 -33.32 -9.24
N ALA A 111 -7.54 -32.31 -9.51
CA ALA A 111 -7.10 -31.04 -10.07
C ALA A 111 -7.30 -29.93 -9.02
N PHE A 112 -6.45 -28.91 -9.07
CA PHE A 112 -6.54 -27.78 -8.14
C PHE A 112 -6.94 -26.52 -8.88
N THR A 113 -7.79 -25.70 -8.27
CA THR A 113 -7.99 -24.33 -8.75
C THR A 113 -6.70 -23.52 -8.57
N PRO A 114 -6.43 -22.52 -9.42
CA PRO A 114 -5.31 -21.60 -9.21
C PRO A 114 -5.31 -20.97 -7.83
N GLN A 115 -4.11 -20.71 -7.32
CA GLN A 115 -3.91 -20.25 -5.95
C GLN A 115 -4.65 -18.93 -5.67
N PHE A 116 -4.55 -17.95 -6.56
CA PHE A 116 -5.27 -16.67 -6.42
C PHE A 116 -6.81 -16.76 -6.32
N LEU A 117 -7.44 -17.90 -6.63
CA LEU A 117 -8.90 -18.07 -6.44
C LEU A 117 -9.29 -18.50 -5.01
N ASP A 118 -8.33 -18.70 -4.10
CA ASP A 118 -8.60 -19.17 -2.74
C ASP A 118 -9.17 -18.03 -1.85
N HIS A 119 -10.48 -17.81 -1.96
CA HIS A 119 -11.20 -16.75 -1.24
C HIS A 119 -11.19 -16.92 0.30
N GLU A 120 -10.89 -18.11 0.81
CA GLU A 120 -10.66 -18.34 2.25
C GLU A 120 -9.36 -17.67 2.72
N ALA A 121 -8.35 -17.57 1.84
CA ALA A 121 -7.07 -16.94 2.15
C ALA A 121 -7.14 -15.40 2.11
N PHE A 122 -7.62 -14.79 1.01
CA PHE A 122 -7.66 -13.32 0.89
C PHE A 122 -8.65 -12.77 -0.16
N TYR A 123 -9.07 -11.50 0.01
CA TYR A 123 -10.18 -10.89 -0.74
C TYR A 123 -9.81 -10.23 -2.08
N ILE A 124 -8.51 -10.07 -2.39
CA ILE A 124 -8.02 -9.30 -3.55
C ILE A 124 -8.68 -9.74 -4.87
N CYS A 125 -8.95 -11.04 -5.02
CA CYS A 125 -9.49 -11.64 -6.23
C CYS A 125 -11.03 -11.63 -6.33
N LEU A 126 -11.73 -11.05 -5.34
CA LEU A 126 -13.16 -10.73 -5.46
C LEU A 126 -13.41 -9.56 -6.43
N ASP A 127 -12.37 -8.78 -6.75
CA ASP A 127 -12.43 -7.79 -7.82
C ASP A 127 -12.21 -8.47 -9.18
N ASN A 128 -13.31 -8.60 -9.94
CA ASN A 128 -13.33 -9.18 -11.28
C ASN A 128 -12.36 -8.53 -12.29
N ARG A 129 -11.96 -7.27 -12.11
CA ARG A 129 -10.98 -6.61 -12.99
C ARG A 129 -9.56 -7.05 -12.65
N LEU A 130 -9.23 -7.08 -11.36
CA LEU A 130 -7.93 -7.52 -10.89
C LEU A 130 -7.74 -9.04 -11.09
N LEU A 131 -8.80 -9.83 -10.91
CA LEU A 131 -8.83 -11.25 -11.22
C LEU A 131 -8.45 -11.53 -12.68
N VAL A 132 -8.98 -10.76 -13.64
CA VAL A 132 -8.64 -10.90 -15.06
C VAL A 132 -7.17 -10.56 -15.33
N ASP A 133 -6.61 -9.55 -14.65
CA ASP A 133 -5.18 -9.22 -14.74
C ASP A 133 -4.29 -10.32 -14.15
N LEU A 134 -4.71 -10.94 -13.04
CA LEU A 134 -3.99 -12.05 -12.42
C LEU A 134 -4.00 -13.29 -13.34
N ILE A 135 -5.16 -13.68 -13.88
CA ILE A 135 -5.25 -14.80 -14.84
C ILE A 135 -4.34 -14.59 -16.06
N ARG A 136 -4.30 -13.37 -16.61
CA ARG A 136 -3.38 -13.03 -17.73
C ARG A 136 -1.91 -13.17 -17.33
N THR A 137 -1.55 -12.65 -16.16
CA THR A 137 -0.18 -12.68 -15.62
C THR A 137 0.27 -14.12 -15.40
N ASP A 138 -0.60 -14.95 -14.83
CA ASP A 138 -0.33 -16.34 -14.49
C ASP A 138 -0.25 -17.24 -15.74
N LEU A 139 -1.08 -17.01 -16.76
CA LEU A 139 -0.95 -17.69 -18.06
C LEU A 139 0.36 -17.34 -18.78
N ALA A 140 0.79 -16.07 -18.72
CA ALA A 140 2.08 -15.64 -19.24
C ALA A 140 3.25 -16.26 -18.44
N TYR A 141 3.13 -16.29 -17.11
CA TYR A 141 4.12 -16.90 -16.23
C TYR A 141 4.25 -18.41 -16.48
N LEU A 142 3.14 -19.14 -16.61
CA LEU A 142 3.14 -20.56 -17.00
C LEU A 142 3.83 -20.74 -18.34
N LYS A 143 3.42 -19.99 -19.37
CA LYS A 143 4.01 -20.10 -20.71
C LYS A 143 5.52 -19.87 -20.74
N ALA A 144 6.03 -18.96 -19.90
CA ALA A 144 7.46 -18.64 -19.82
C ALA A 144 8.27 -19.63 -18.95
N ASN A 145 7.67 -20.20 -17.91
CA ASN A 145 8.38 -20.97 -16.88
C ASN A 145 8.06 -22.47 -16.85
N TRP A 146 7.12 -22.95 -17.68
CA TRP A 146 6.78 -24.37 -17.75
C TRP A 146 7.91 -25.21 -18.35
N LYS A 147 8.44 -26.13 -17.55
CA LYS A 147 9.53 -27.06 -17.92
C LYS A 147 9.17 -28.53 -17.65
N LEU A 148 7.92 -28.80 -17.28
CA LEU A 148 7.45 -30.14 -16.94
C LEU A 148 6.94 -30.88 -18.19
N MET A 149 6.97 -32.21 -18.14
CA MET A 149 6.38 -33.06 -19.17
C MET A 149 4.85 -32.91 -19.17
N GLY A 150 4.25 -32.87 -20.37
CA GLY A 150 2.83 -32.59 -20.53
C GLY A 150 2.49 -31.09 -20.45
N ARG A 151 1.22 -30.79 -20.70
CA ARG A 151 0.66 -29.43 -20.76
C ARG A 151 0.30 -28.92 -19.36
N PRO A 152 0.49 -27.62 -19.09
CA PRO A 152 -0.13 -27.00 -17.92
C PRO A 152 -1.64 -26.92 -18.12
N THR A 153 -2.41 -27.40 -17.13
CA THR A 153 -3.88 -27.41 -17.15
C THR A 153 -4.40 -26.54 -16.01
N MET A 154 -4.86 -25.32 -16.33
CA MET A 154 -5.41 -24.35 -15.38
C MET A 154 -6.94 -24.53 -15.27
N VAL A 155 -7.45 -24.78 -14.06
CA VAL A 155 -8.90 -25.00 -13.83
C VAL A 155 -9.57 -23.74 -13.30
N LEU A 156 -10.43 -23.10 -14.10
CA LEU A 156 -11.10 -21.85 -13.74
C LEU A 156 -12.61 -22.07 -13.48
N PRO A 157 -13.05 -22.15 -12.21
CA PRO A 157 -14.46 -22.04 -11.87
C PRO A 157 -14.99 -20.64 -12.15
N LEU A 158 -16.10 -20.57 -12.86
CA LEU A 158 -16.87 -19.37 -13.17
C LEU A 158 -18.11 -19.35 -12.28
N THR A 159 -18.29 -18.28 -11.51
CA THR A 159 -19.48 -18.06 -10.69
C THR A 159 -20.44 -17.05 -11.32
N ARG A 160 -21.69 -17.04 -10.86
CA ARG A 160 -22.67 -16.02 -11.22
C ARG A 160 -22.23 -14.61 -10.75
N THR A 161 -21.54 -14.51 -9.62
CA THR A 161 -21.00 -13.24 -9.10
C THR A 161 -19.91 -12.65 -10.00
N MET A 162 -19.11 -13.49 -10.67
CA MET A 162 -18.12 -13.06 -11.66
C MET A 162 -18.76 -12.55 -12.96
N MET A 163 -19.87 -13.15 -13.37
CA MET A 163 -20.52 -12.89 -14.67
C MET A 163 -21.55 -11.75 -14.63
N GLY A 164 -22.17 -11.52 -13.46
CA GLY A 164 -23.28 -10.59 -13.29
C GLY A 164 -24.62 -11.14 -13.80
N GLU A 165 -25.63 -10.27 -13.81
CA GLU A 165 -27.01 -10.63 -14.18
C GLU A 165 -27.12 -11.10 -15.63
N GLU A 166 -27.93 -12.14 -15.87
CA GLU A 166 -28.17 -12.70 -17.20
C GLU A 166 -28.70 -11.62 -18.15
N GLY A 167 -27.92 -11.30 -19.19
CA GLY A 167 -28.20 -10.21 -20.14
C GLY A 167 -27.24 -9.02 -20.03
N THR A 168 -26.42 -8.94 -18.98
CA THR A 168 -25.36 -7.92 -18.83
C THR A 168 -23.93 -8.46 -19.00
N TRP A 169 -23.78 -9.75 -19.32
CA TRP A 169 -22.50 -10.46 -19.39
C TRP A 169 -21.46 -9.79 -20.27
N ASP A 170 -21.83 -9.18 -21.40
CA ASP A 170 -20.90 -8.48 -22.30
C ASP A 170 -20.13 -7.33 -21.61
N LYS A 171 -20.67 -6.80 -20.50
CA LYS A 171 -20.00 -5.80 -19.65
C LYS A 171 -19.05 -6.44 -18.63
N SER A 172 -19.23 -7.70 -18.24
CA SER A 172 -18.36 -8.39 -17.28
C SER A 172 -16.93 -8.51 -17.84
N PRO A 173 -15.89 -8.14 -17.05
CA PRO A 173 -14.51 -8.41 -17.41
C PRO A 173 -14.22 -9.90 -17.57
N VAL A 174 -14.84 -10.76 -16.75
CA VAL A 174 -14.62 -12.22 -16.74
C VAL A 174 -15.28 -12.88 -17.94
N PHE A 175 -16.46 -12.42 -18.39
CA PHE A 175 -17.03 -12.92 -19.63
C PHE A 175 -16.20 -12.53 -20.86
N ARG A 176 -15.73 -11.28 -20.95
CA ARG A 176 -14.80 -10.85 -22.00
C ARG A 176 -13.48 -11.63 -21.98
N LEU A 177 -12.99 -11.99 -20.79
CA LEU A 177 -11.86 -12.91 -20.63
C LEU A 177 -12.17 -14.31 -21.18
N THR A 178 -13.31 -14.91 -20.84
CA THR A 178 -13.65 -16.26 -21.34
C THR A 178 -13.83 -16.30 -22.86
N GLN A 179 -14.36 -15.24 -23.48
CA GLN A 179 -14.37 -15.09 -24.94
C GLN A 179 -12.94 -15.05 -25.52
N ALA A 180 -12.02 -14.28 -24.92
CA ALA A 180 -10.62 -14.20 -25.36
C ALA A 180 -9.86 -15.54 -25.17
N LEU A 181 -10.16 -16.28 -24.10
CA LEU A 181 -9.61 -17.62 -23.88
C LEU A 181 -10.09 -18.60 -24.96
N VAL A 182 -11.40 -18.61 -25.28
CA VAL A 182 -11.97 -19.45 -26.36
C VAL A 182 -11.43 -19.06 -27.74
N ALA A 183 -11.11 -17.79 -27.97
CA ALA A 183 -10.41 -17.33 -29.19
C ALA A 183 -8.95 -17.84 -29.30
N GLY A 184 -8.40 -18.47 -28.25
CA GLY A 184 -7.12 -19.18 -28.28
C GLY A 184 -5.87 -18.31 -28.14
N TYR A 185 -6.01 -17.00 -27.88
CA TYR A 185 -4.88 -16.09 -27.68
C TYR A 185 -5.18 -14.98 -26.66
N ILE A 186 -4.31 -14.86 -25.66
CA ILE A 186 -4.44 -13.88 -24.58
C ILE A 186 -3.08 -13.38 -24.11
N ALA A 187 -2.90 -12.06 -23.98
CA ALA A 187 -1.71 -11.45 -23.36
C ALA A 187 -0.35 -11.98 -23.88
N GLY A 188 -0.23 -12.23 -25.19
CA GLY A 188 0.98 -12.80 -25.81
C GLY A 188 1.00 -14.34 -25.90
N VAL A 189 0.09 -15.03 -25.19
CA VAL A 189 0.07 -16.48 -24.98
C VAL A 189 -1.01 -17.15 -25.83
N ARG A 190 -0.62 -18.17 -26.60
CA ARG A 190 -1.59 -19.13 -27.18
C ARG A 190 -2.10 -20.05 -26.09
N VAL A 191 -3.41 -20.23 -26.02
CA VAL A 191 -4.10 -21.08 -25.02
C VAL A 191 -5.06 -22.04 -25.73
N GLN A 192 -5.42 -23.14 -25.07
CA GLN A 192 -6.45 -24.07 -25.53
C GLN A 192 -7.56 -24.16 -24.48
N VAL A 193 -8.82 -24.12 -24.89
CA VAL A 193 -10.00 -24.25 -24.01
C VAL A 193 -10.80 -25.47 -24.41
N GLY A 194 -11.31 -26.22 -23.44
CA GLY A 194 -12.15 -27.40 -23.66
C GLY A 194 -12.55 -28.07 -22.35
N VAL A 195 -13.02 -29.32 -22.44
CA VAL A 195 -13.46 -30.10 -21.28
C VAL A 195 -12.26 -30.83 -20.66
N MET A 196 -12.30 -31.09 -19.35
CA MET A 196 -11.18 -31.72 -18.65
C MET A 196 -10.79 -33.10 -19.23
N ALA A 197 -11.80 -33.90 -19.61
CA ALA A 197 -11.60 -35.22 -20.22
C ALA A 197 -10.79 -35.16 -21.52
N ASP A 198 -10.97 -34.12 -22.35
CA ASP A 198 -10.28 -33.95 -23.64
C ASP A 198 -8.74 -33.84 -23.50
N TYR A 199 -8.25 -33.48 -22.31
CA TYR A 199 -6.86 -33.11 -22.10
C TYR A 199 -6.06 -34.07 -21.22
N LEU A 200 -6.69 -35.09 -20.61
CA LEU A 200 -6.05 -36.03 -19.69
C LEU A 200 -4.74 -36.62 -20.23
N ASP A 201 -4.77 -37.16 -21.45
CA ASP A 201 -3.61 -37.78 -22.12
C ASP A 201 -2.46 -36.81 -22.42
N THR A 202 -2.75 -35.50 -22.42
CA THR A 202 -1.76 -34.45 -22.74
C THR A 202 -1.35 -33.61 -21.53
N ALA A 203 -2.06 -33.72 -20.41
CA ALA A 203 -1.83 -32.93 -19.21
C ALA A 203 -0.56 -33.39 -18.47
N SER A 204 0.06 -32.49 -17.71
CA SER A 204 1.09 -32.85 -16.74
C SER A 204 0.45 -33.53 -15.53
N VAL A 205 0.63 -34.84 -15.41
CA VAL A 205 0.16 -35.64 -14.26
C VAL A 205 1.31 -35.94 -13.31
N LYS A 206 1.09 -35.77 -12.00
CA LYS A 206 2.04 -36.08 -10.93
C LYS A 206 1.44 -37.06 -9.92
N GLN A 207 2.17 -38.11 -9.57
CA GLN A 207 1.69 -39.14 -8.63
C GLN A 207 2.14 -38.82 -7.18
N LEU A 208 1.25 -38.97 -6.19
CA LEU A 208 1.54 -38.70 -4.76
C LEU A 208 1.49 -40.01 -3.93
N HIS A 209 2.39 -40.94 -4.23
CA HIS A 209 2.47 -42.29 -3.62
C HIS A 209 2.75 -42.32 -2.11
N PHE A 210 3.10 -41.19 -1.48
CA PHE A 210 3.50 -41.12 -0.07
C PHE A 210 2.33 -40.92 0.91
N ILE A 211 1.10 -40.76 0.39
CA ILE A 211 -0.10 -40.58 1.21
C ILE A 211 -0.69 -41.96 1.50
N ASP A 212 -1.11 -42.24 2.74
CA ASP A 212 -1.80 -43.50 3.07
C ASP A 212 -3.22 -43.52 2.48
N PRO A 213 -3.78 -44.66 2.02
CA PRO A 213 -5.11 -44.70 1.41
C PRO A 213 -6.23 -44.25 2.34
N VAL A 214 -6.17 -44.62 3.63
CA VAL A 214 -7.13 -44.19 4.66
C VAL A 214 -7.07 -42.66 4.87
N LYS A 215 -5.86 -42.09 4.87
CA LYS A 215 -5.70 -40.63 5.00
C LYS A 215 -6.13 -39.92 3.72
N ALA A 216 -5.82 -40.47 2.55
CA ALA A 216 -6.24 -39.94 1.26
C ALA A 216 -7.78 -39.84 1.21
N ALA A 217 -8.50 -40.88 1.62
CA ALA A 217 -9.95 -40.81 1.77
C ALA A 217 -10.37 -39.62 2.65
N SER A 218 -9.86 -39.50 3.88
CA SER A 218 -10.22 -38.39 4.78
C SER A 218 -9.79 -36.98 4.32
N LEU A 219 -8.69 -36.85 3.59
CA LEU A 219 -8.16 -35.57 3.11
C LEU A 219 -8.84 -35.12 1.81
N LEU A 220 -9.37 -36.07 1.04
CA LEU A 220 -10.16 -35.80 -0.16
C LEU A 220 -11.65 -35.68 0.16
N ASP A 221 -12.16 -36.32 1.23
CA ASP A 221 -13.58 -36.29 1.62
C ASP A 221 -13.95 -34.97 2.31
N ILE A 222 -14.00 -33.93 1.48
CA ILE A 222 -14.36 -32.57 1.82
C ILE A 222 -15.86 -32.42 1.54
N PRO A 223 -16.68 -31.89 2.47
CA PRO A 223 -18.05 -31.52 2.15
C PRO A 223 -18.00 -30.57 0.96
N GLN A 224 -18.66 -30.97 -0.14
CA GLN A 224 -18.79 -30.19 -1.39
C GLN A 224 -18.92 -28.70 -1.07
N ILE A 225 -18.16 -27.83 -1.76
CA ILE A 225 -18.19 -26.37 -1.55
C ILE A 225 -19.61 -25.87 -1.79
N ASP A 226 -20.38 -25.84 -0.71
CA ASP A 226 -21.81 -25.70 -0.80
C ASP A 226 -22.08 -24.20 -0.86
N THR A 227 -22.28 -23.70 -2.08
CA THR A 227 -22.79 -22.33 -2.33
C THR A 227 -24.11 -22.04 -1.58
N LYS A 228 -24.70 -23.08 -0.96
CA LYS A 228 -25.74 -23.06 0.08
C LYS A 228 -25.40 -22.31 1.38
N ILE A 229 -24.18 -21.78 1.63
CA ILE A 229 -23.96 -20.85 2.78
C ILE A 229 -24.91 -19.63 2.70
N THR A 230 -25.41 -19.27 1.50
CA THR A 230 -26.49 -18.28 1.33
C THR A 230 -27.88 -18.70 1.82
N ARG A 231 -28.10 -19.96 2.24
CA ARG A 231 -29.42 -20.48 2.69
C ARG A 231 -29.56 -20.67 4.20
N SER A 232 -28.48 -20.93 4.93
CA SER A 232 -28.46 -21.10 6.40
C SER A 232 -27.64 -20.01 7.09
N SER A 233 -27.77 -18.78 6.60
CA SER A 233 -27.19 -17.55 7.16
C SER A 233 -27.58 -17.38 8.64
N MET A 234 -26.62 -17.48 9.57
CA MET A 234 -26.88 -17.32 11.00
C MET A 234 -27.19 -15.85 11.34
N LEU A 235 -26.45 -14.92 10.74
CA LEU A 235 -26.81 -13.49 10.73
C LEU A 235 -28.04 -13.27 9.83
N GLY A 236 -28.77 -12.16 9.98
CA GLY A 236 -30.02 -11.88 9.25
C GLY A 236 -29.95 -11.95 7.71
N ARG A 237 -31.12 -12.12 7.07
CA ARG A 237 -31.26 -11.80 5.64
C ARG A 237 -31.01 -10.31 5.49
N VAL A 238 -29.92 -9.93 4.82
CA VAL A 238 -29.54 -8.52 4.65
C VAL A 238 -30.52 -7.84 3.68
N GLY A 239 -31.37 -6.96 4.20
CA GLY A 239 -32.22 -6.09 3.40
C GLY A 239 -31.37 -5.04 2.67
N ARG A 240 -31.36 -5.07 1.32
CA ARG A 240 -30.68 -4.03 0.52
C ARG A 240 -31.55 -2.77 0.39
N ARG A 241 -31.91 -2.17 1.53
CA ARG A 241 -32.59 -0.87 1.69
C ARG A 241 -31.98 -0.19 2.93
N SER A 242 -31.66 1.10 2.92
CA SER A 242 -31.77 2.14 1.89
C SER A 242 -30.68 3.18 2.13
N PHE A 243 -30.38 4.02 1.13
CA PHE A 243 -29.76 5.32 1.41
C PHE A 243 -30.64 6.04 2.44
N VAL A 244 -30.15 6.19 3.67
CA VAL A 244 -30.82 6.99 4.68
C VAL A 244 -30.73 8.44 4.23
N LYS A 245 -31.82 8.93 3.61
CA LYS A 245 -32.20 10.32 3.82
C LYS A 245 -32.41 10.46 5.32
N VAL A 246 -31.53 11.21 5.97
CA VAL A 246 -31.73 11.57 7.38
C VAL A 246 -33.00 12.41 7.43
N ASP A 247 -34.05 11.89 8.08
CA ASP A 247 -35.24 12.69 8.36
C ASP A 247 -34.86 13.82 9.33
N ARG A 248 -35.16 15.06 8.93
CA ARG A 248 -34.65 16.30 9.53
C ARG A 248 -35.22 16.65 10.91
N ASN A 249 -35.93 15.74 11.59
CA ASN A 249 -36.81 16.07 12.73
C ASN A 249 -36.39 15.40 14.06
N SER A 250 -35.10 15.43 14.43
CA SER A 250 -34.63 14.91 15.73
C SER A 250 -33.85 15.93 16.58
N GLU A 251 -34.05 17.24 16.38
CA GLU A 251 -33.38 18.30 17.17
C GLU A 251 -33.94 18.46 18.61
N ALA A 252 -35.03 17.79 18.96
CA ALA A 252 -35.74 18.01 20.22
C ALA A 252 -35.20 17.26 21.48
N ILE A 253 -34.09 16.52 21.38
CA ILE A 253 -33.65 15.60 22.46
C ILE A 253 -32.24 15.90 23.02
N MET A 254 -31.47 16.84 22.46
CA MET A 254 -30.09 17.12 22.92
C MET A 254 -29.92 18.13 24.08
N ASP A 255 -30.99 18.75 24.58
CA ASP A 255 -30.89 19.71 25.71
C ASP A 255 -31.00 19.08 27.11
N THR A 256 -31.42 17.82 27.23
CA THR A 256 -31.73 17.21 28.54
C THR A 256 -30.54 16.50 29.20
N ILE A 257 -29.42 16.29 28.50
CA ILE A 257 -28.28 15.47 28.98
C ILE A 257 -26.99 16.29 29.18
N LYS A 258 -27.12 17.46 29.83
CA LYS A 258 -25.99 18.19 30.47
C LYS A 258 -26.02 18.15 32.00
N LYS A 259 -26.86 17.29 32.61
CA LYS A 259 -27.03 17.17 34.07
C LYS A 259 -27.05 15.72 34.58
N SER A 260 -25.99 14.95 34.31
CA SER A 260 -25.55 13.87 35.22
C SER A 260 -24.13 13.39 34.93
N ARG A 261 -23.26 13.56 35.95
CA ARG A 261 -22.51 12.53 36.70
C ARG A 261 -21.69 11.45 35.95
N MET A 262 -20.59 10.91 36.48
CA MET A 262 -19.66 11.26 37.58
C MET A 262 -18.36 10.44 37.44
N THR A 263 -17.34 10.77 38.23
CA THR A 263 -16.02 10.10 38.32
C THR A 263 -16.05 8.60 38.70
N PRO A 264 -15.10 7.77 38.21
CA PRO A 264 -14.94 6.37 38.64
C PRO A 264 -14.12 6.21 39.94
N PRO A 265 -14.29 5.10 40.70
CA PRO A 265 -13.56 4.84 41.95
C PRO A 265 -12.28 3.97 41.78
N THR A 266 -11.30 4.18 42.65
CA THR A 266 -10.00 3.48 42.70
C THR A 266 -9.85 2.44 43.83
N LYS A 267 -9.00 1.43 43.61
CA LYS A 267 -8.08 0.65 44.52
C LYS A 267 -7.64 -0.61 43.74
N HIS A 268 -6.52 -1.33 43.95
CA HIS A 268 -5.26 -1.28 44.73
C HIS A 268 -4.31 -2.34 44.06
N LYS A 269 -2.98 -2.48 44.26
CA LYS A 269 -1.90 -1.88 45.09
C LYS A 269 -0.52 -2.18 44.41
N LEU A 270 0.60 -1.74 45.05
CA LEU A 270 2.04 -2.07 44.81
C LEU A 270 2.81 -1.22 43.79
N PHE A 271 4.00 -0.67 44.07
CA PHE A 271 4.71 -0.21 45.28
C PHE A 271 5.97 0.51 44.72
N LEU A 272 6.30 1.72 45.20
CA LEU A 272 7.53 2.45 44.85
C LEU A 272 8.27 2.80 46.15
N PRO A 273 9.61 2.76 46.21
CA PRO A 273 10.39 3.33 47.31
C PRO A 273 10.47 4.86 47.20
N GLN A 274 10.67 5.51 48.35
CA GLN A 274 10.60 6.97 48.54
C GLN A 274 11.93 7.69 48.33
N LEU A 275 11.86 9.03 48.22
CA LEU A 275 12.56 10.04 49.07
C LEU A 275 12.22 11.44 48.49
N SER A 276 11.20 12.13 49.01
CA SER A 276 11.25 13.08 50.15
C SER A 276 11.56 14.53 49.73
N VAL A 277 10.61 15.43 50.00
CA VAL A 277 10.64 16.87 49.66
C VAL A 277 11.04 17.72 50.88
N THR A 278 11.75 18.83 50.66
CA THR A 278 11.77 19.99 51.57
C THR A 278 11.56 21.31 50.80
N PRO A 279 11.09 22.41 51.43
CA PRO A 279 10.31 23.44 50.72
C PRO A 279 11.00 24.80 50.49
N SER A 280 10.45 25.54 49.51
CA SER A 280 10.36 27.01 49.28
C SER A 280 11.15 28.01 50.16
N PRO A 281 11.66 29.13 49.60
CA PRO A 281 10.77 30.29 49.40
C PRO A 281 10.99 31.14 48.12
N LEU A 282 9.98 31.95 47.79
CA LEU A 282 10.04 33.06 46.81
C LEU A 282 10.90 34.23 47.34
N PRO A 283 11.39 35.13 46.46
CA PRO A 283 10.81 36.48 46.53
C PRO A 283 10.67 37.26 45.20
N LEU A 284 9.58 38.03 45.16
CA LEU A 284 9.44 39.43 44.70
C LEU A 284 9.74 39.87 43.25
N ARG A 285 8.91 40.84 42.84
CA ARG A 285 8.78 41.48 41.53
C ARG A 285 9.34 42.89 41.62
N VAL A 286 10.18 43.29 40.66
CA VAL A 286 10.62 44.69 40.49
C VAL A 286 10.45 45.08 39.01
N SER A 287 10.02 46.30 38.76
CA SER A 287 9.73 46.84 37.43
C SER A 287 10.49 48.14 37.16
N SER A 288 11.12 48.22 36.00
CA SER A 288 11.71 49.40 35.34
C SER A 288 12.06 48.92 33.92
N SER A 289 12.12 49.68 32.83
CA SER A 289 11.73 51.03 32.42
C SER A 289 12.46 51.22 31.08
N THR A 290 11.82 51.77 30.06
CA THR A 290 12.33 51.79 28.68
C THR A 290 13.61 52.62 28.49
N SER A 291 14.52 52.16 27.62
CA SER A 291 15.40 53.07 26.87
C SER A 291 15.74 52.49 25.49
N LEU A 292 15.81 53.37 24.49
CA LEU A 292 16.14 53.06 23.09
C LEU A 292 17.62 53.39 22.82
N SER A 293 18.32 52.54 22.07
CA SER A 293 19.67 52.80 21.53
C SER A 293 19.96 51.90 20.31
N PRO A 294 20.88 52.27 19.41
CA PRO A 294 20.79 51.92 17.99
C PRO A 294 21.43 50.58 17.58
N LEU A 295 21.00 50.10 16.42
CA LEU A 295 21.42 48.86 15.76
C LEU A 295 22.90 48.87 15.36
N THR A 296 23.61 47.78 15.67
CA THR A 296 24.83 47.34 14.99
C THR A 296 24.58 45.98 14.32
N PRO A 297 25.20 45.68 13.16
CA PRO A 297 24.97 44.40 12.47
C PRO A 297 25.77 43.28 13.14
N GLN A 298 25.07 42.31 13.76
CA GLN A 298 25.69 41.09 14.29
C GLN A 298 25.96 40.05 13.18
N PRO A 299 26.92 39.11 13.39
CA PRO A 299 27.24 38.07 12.42
C PRO A 299 26.09 37.06 12.25
N LEU A 300 25.92 36.58 11.02
CA LEU A 300 24.84 35.66 10.64
C LEU A 300 24.85 34.32 11.42
N GLU A 301 26.02 33.91 11.92
CA GLU A 301 26.22 32.66 12.65
C GLU A 301 25.54 32.65 14.03
N GLU A 302 25.51 33.78 14.75
CA GLU A 302 24.78 33.89 16.03
C GLU A 302 23.26 33.92 15.84
N LEU A 303 22.79 34.48 14.71
CA LEU A 303 21.37 34.45 14.33
C LEU A 303 20.89 33.04 14.01
N LEU A 304 21.72 32.22 13.36
CA LEU A 304 21.43 30.81 13.14
C LEU A 304 21.46 30.03 14.46
N ALA A 305 22.51 30.17 15.28
CA ALA A 305 22.64 29.48 16.56
C ALA A 305 21.49 29.82 17.55
N SER A 306 21.07 31.09 17.60
CA SER A 306 19.93 31.53 18.42
C SER A 306 18.59 31.07 17.85
N ALA A 307 18.40 31.03 16.53
CA ALA A 307 17.20 30.44 15.92
C ALA A 307 17.05 28.94 16.25
N TYR A 308 18.16 28.18 16.29
CA TYR A 308 18.16 26.76 16.64
C TYR A 308 18.01 26.48 18.16
N THR A 309 18.41 27.41 19.04
CA THR A 309 18.39 27.18 20.51
C THR A 309 17.28 27.91 21.26
N ALA A 310 16.91 29.14 20.89
CA ALA A 310 16.00 29.98 21.65
C ALA A 310 14.51 29.61 21.50
N LYS A 311 14.13 28.85 20.46
CA LYS A 311 12.72 28.48 20.18
C LYS A 311 12.23 27.21 20.92
N ARG A 312 13.00 26.70 21.90
CA ARG A 312 12.72 25.42 22.58
C ARG A 312 11.95 25.54 23.90
N ARG A 313 11.33 26.68 24.20
CA ARG A 313 10.44 26.87 25.37
C ARG A 313 9.06 27.35 24.91
N SER A 314 8.04 26.57 25.30
CA SER A 314 6.60 26.82 25.10
C SER A 314 6.13 27.16 23.67
N PHE A 315 6.54 26.38 22.67
CA PHE A 315 5.70 26.15 21.49
C PHE A 315 5.22 24.69 21.56
N GLN A 316 3.96 24.48 21.94
CA GLN A 316 3.28 23.22 21.65
C GLN A 316 3.13 23.16 20.14
N SER A 317 3.96 22.34 19.50
CA SER A 317 3.97 22.15 18.05
C SER A 317 2.83 21.24 17.61
N ASP A 318 1.60 21.66 17.90
CA ASP A 318 0.42 21.13 17.22
C ASP A 318 0.26 21.83 15.86
N ARG A 319 -0.02 21.03 14.83
CA ARG A 319 -0.47 21.42 13.47
C ARG A 319 0.55 22.15 12.58
N LEU A 320 1.10 21.42 11.58
CA LEU A 320 0.83 21.62 10.13
C LEU A 320 1.83 20.97 9.16
N LEU A 321 2.97 20.42 9.63
CA LEU A 321 4.01 19.86 8.73
C LEU A 321 4.25 18.35 8.83
N VAL A 322 3.90 17.77 9.98
CA VAL A 322 3.23 16.47 10.02
C VAL A 322 2.01 16.75 10.90
N GLY A 323 1.02 17.43 10.32
CA GLY A 323 -0.30 17.45 10.95
C GLY A 323 -0.70 16.00 11.21
N GLN A 324 -1.31 15.73 12.36
CA GLN A 324 -1.72 14.38 12.76
C GLN A 324 -2.64 13.81 11.66
N VAL A 325 -2.03 13.14 10.66
CA VAL A 325 -2.74 12.20 9.82
C VAL A 325 -3.30 11.20 10.82
N PRO A 326 -4.61 10.91 10.78
CA PRO A 326 -5.17 9.90 11.66
C PRO A 326 -4.25 8.70 11.63
N SER A 327 -3.80 8.25 12.80
CA SER A 327 -3.32 6.88 12.88
C SER A 327 -4.39 6.02 12.23
N PHE A 328 -4.01 5.03 11.41
CA PHE A 328 -4.97 4.30 10.59
C PHE A 328 -6.13 3.65 11.38
N VAL A 329 -6.04 3.60 12.71
CA VAL A 329 -7.16 3.63 13.68
C VAL A 329 -8.42 4.25 13.06
N PRO A 330 -9.36 3.41 12.58
CA PRO A 330 -10.69 3.86 12.24
C PRO A 330 -11.38 4.21 13.56
N GLY A 331 -12.25 5.21 13.55
CA GLY A 331 -13.15 5.43 14.67
C GLY A 331 -13.98 4.18 14.93
N THR A 332 -13.78 3.53 16.08
CA THR A 332 -14.80 2.67 16.67
C THR A 332 -15.91 3.55 17.24
N PRO A 333 -17.21 3.27 17.01
CA PRO A 333 -17.81 2.46 15.94
C PRO A 333 -18.35 3.35 14.81
N ARG A 334 -18.45 2.84 13.58
CA ARG A 334 -18.78 3.70 12.42
C ARG A 334 -20.25 4.10 12.35
N HIS A 335 -21.15 3.36 13.01
CA HIS A 335 -22.60 3.57 12.86
C HIS A 335 -23.42 3.62 14.15
N ALA A 336 -22.81 3.51 15.34
CA ALA A 336 -23.50 3.76 16.60
C ALA A 336 -22.51 4.14 17.70
N SER A 337 -22.90 5.04 18.62
CA SER A 337 -22.43 4.91 20.00
C SER A 337 -23.01 3.60 20.52
N LEU A 338 -22.18 2.55 20.61
CA LEU A 338 -22.56 1.33 21.31
C LEU A 338 -22.60 1.68 22.80
N ASP A 339 -23.78 1.99 23.32
CA ASP A 339 -24.03 1.94 24.77
C ASP A 339 -23.54 0.58 25.25
N VAL A 340 -22.63 0.59 26.23
CA VAL A 340 -21.93 -0.60 26.71
C VAL A 340 -22.86 -1.38 27.64
N GLY A 341 -23.87 -2.00 27.04
CA GLY A 341 -24.74 -2.99 27.65
C GLY A 341 -24.00 -4.30 27.93
N ASN A 342 -24.71 -5.28 28.51
CA ASN A 342 -24.14 -6.59 28.75
C ASN A 342 -23.86 -7.32 27.42
N ILE A 343 -22.96 -8.29 27.46
CA ILE A 343 -22.63 -9.15 26.31
C ILE A 343 -23.89 -9.82 25.75
N GLU A 344 -24.84 -10.20 26.62
CA GLU A 344 -26.13 -10.78 26.26
C GLU A 344 -27.01 -9.82 25.45
N ASP A 345 -27.04 -8.53 25.80
CA ASP A 345 -27.78 -7.49 25.05
C ASP A 345 -27.21 -7.32 23.64
N LEU A 346 -25.88 -7.35 23.51
CA LEU A 346 -25.18 -7.29 22.22
C LEU A 346 -25.48 -8.51 21.34
N ILE A 347 -25.59 -9.71 21.94
CA ILE A 347 -25.98 -10.94 21.22
C ILE A 347 -27.44 -10.86 20.77
N GLN A 348 -28.34 -10.41 21.64
CA GLN A 348 -29.76 -10.22 21.28
C GLN A 348 -29.91 -9.20 20.15
N ARG A 349 -29.17 -8.09 20.22
CA ARG A 349 -29.12 -7.08 19.16
C ARG A 349 -28.58 -7.64 17.85
N LEU A 350 -27.48 -8.41 17.87
CA LEU A 350 -26.91 -9.05 16.69
C LEU A 350 -27.90 -9.96 15.95
N GLN A 351 -28.80 -10.63 16.67
CA GLN A 351 -29.83 -11.50 16.09
C GLN A 351 -30.94 -10.72 15.36
N GLN A 352 -31.19 -9.47 15.75
CA GLN A 352 -32.25 -8.58 15.27
C GLN A 352 -31.78 -7.60 14.19
N GLU A 353 -30.53 -7.14 14.23
CA GLU A 353 -29.98 -6.15 13.30
C GLU A 353 -29.86 -6.70 11.86
N GLU A 354 -30.40 -5.98 10.87
CA GLU A 354 -30.21 -6.28 9.44
C GLU A 354 -29.02 -5.54 8.82
N ASN A 355 -28.51 -4.49 9.47
CA ASN A 355 -27.42 -3.67 8.94
C ASN A 355 -26.06 -4.34 9.14
N ILE A 356 -25.42 -4.71 8.03
CA ILE A 356 -24.12 -5.40 8.02
C ILE A 356 -23.00 -4.61 8.72
N TYR A 357 -23.05 -3.28 8.72
CA TYR A 357 -22.07 -2.45 9.42
C TYR A 357 -22.25 -2.49 10.94
N VAL A 358 -23.50 -2.51 11.42
CA VAL A 358 -23.80 -2.62 12.86
C VAL A 358 -23.47 -4.03 13.36
N GLN A 359 -23.76 -5.07 12.55
CA GLN A 359 -23.29 -6.43 12.83
C GLN A 359 -21.76 -6.48 12.96
N ALA A 360 -21.03 -5.77 12.09
CA ALA A 360 -19.57 -5.68 12.16
C ALA A 360 -19.06 -4.95 13.42
N ASP A 361 -19.64 -3.79 13.75
CA ASP A 361 -19.29 -3.02 14.95
C ASP A 361 -19.52 -3.86 16.22
N ILE A 362 -20.63 -4.61 16.30
CA ILE A 362 -20.92 -5.53 17.42
C ILE A 362 -19.90 -6.68 17.48
N LEU A 363 -19.64 -7.36 16.35
CA LEU A 363 -18.72 -8.50 16.31
C LEU A 363 -17.26 -8.07 16.60
N ASN A 364 -16.86 -6.87 16.18
CA ASN A 364 -15.57 -6.27 16.54
C ASN A 364 -15.49 -5.98 18.04
N HIS A 365 -16.54 -5.41 18.65
CA HIS A 365 -16.58 -5.22 20.10
C HIS A 365 -16.49 -6.55 20.87
N LEU A 366 -17.26 -7.56 20.46
CA LEU A 366 -17.18 -8.91 21.05
C LEU A 366 -15.79 -9.56 20.86
N HIS A 367 -15.09 -9.29 19.74
CA HIS A 367 -13.73 -9.78 19.53
C HIS A 367 -12.74 -9.19 20.53
N ASN A 368 -12.82 -7.88 20.75
CA ASN A 368 -11.92 -7.16 21.65
C ASN A 368 -12.17 -7.49 23.13
N THR A 369 -13.42 -7.79 23.49
CA THR A 369 -13.82 -8.10 24.89
C THR A 369 -13.71 -9.59 25.23
N CYS A 370 -14.09 -10.49 24.32
CA CYS A 370 -14.25 -11.93 24.60
C CYS A 370 -13.26 -12.84 23.85
N GLY A 371 -12.57 -12.33 22.82
CA GLY A 371 -11.64 -13.10 22.00
C GLY A 371 -12.29 -14.02 20.96
N ARG A 372 -11.45 -14.57 20.07
CA ARG A 372 -11.87 -15.30 18.84
C ARG A 372 -12.63 -16.60 19.08
N SER A 373 -12.27 -17.30 20.14
CA SER A 373 -12.82 -18.63 20.48
C SER A 373 -14.11 -18.56 21.30
N PHE A 374 -14.62 -17.35 21.56
CA PHE A 374 -15.87 -17.17 22.29
C PHE A 374 -17.03 -17.86 21.57
N GLN A 375 -17.82 -18.64 22.32
CA GLN A 375 -18.97 -19.36 21.81
C GLN A 375 -20.24 -18.54 22.07
N LEU A 376 -21.10 -18.52 21.07
CA LEU A 376 -22.28 -17.67 20.98
C LEU A 376 -23.47 -18.55 20.58
N GLU A 377 -24.62 -18.37 21.22
CA GLU A 377 -25.87 -18.95 20.75
C GLU A 377 -26.59 -17.94 19.85
N VAL A 378 -26.61 -18.22 18.55
CA VAL A 378 -27.27 -17.39 17.55
C VAL A 378 -28.39 -18.22 16.94
N ARG A 379 -29.65 -17.80 17.17
CA ARG A 379 -30.86 -18.46 16.63
C ARG A 379 -30.96 -19.95 16.97
N GLY A 380 -30.55 -20.34 18.17
CA GLY A 380 -30.59 -21.74 18.63
C GLY A 380 -29.46 -22.62 18.07
N GLN A 381 -28.43 -22.03 17.48
CA GLN A 381 -27.20 -22.73 17.07
C GLN A 381 -26.00 -22.15 17.82
N THR A 382 -25.18 -23.04 18.39
CA THR A 382 -23.90 -22.70 18.99
C THR A 382 -22.86 -22.49 17.90
N CYS A 383 -22.27 -21.31 17.85
CA CYS A 383 -21.28 -20.91 16.87
C CYS A 383 -20.11 -20.20 17.54
N THR A 384 -18.93 -20.20 16.91
CA THR A 384 -17.78 -19.40 17.38
C THR A 384 -17.85 -18.00 16.78
N LEU A 385 -17.33 -17.00 17.51
CA LEU A 385 -17.20 -15.65 17.00
C LEU A 385 -16.42 -15.61 15.66
N SER A 386 -15.38 -16.43 15.53
CA SER A 386 -14.63 -16.58 14.27
C SER A 386 -15.49 -17.07 13.10
N SER A 387 -16.48 -17.95 13.34
CA SER A 387 -17.40 -18.43 12.31
C SER A 387 -18.34 -17.31 11.82
N LEU A 388 -18.88 -16.52 12.75
CA LEU A 388 -19.72 -15.36 12.40
C LEU A 388 -18.94 -14.28 11.66
N LEU A 389 -17.68 -14.03 12.05
CA LEU A 389 -16.78 -13.11 11.35
C LEU A 389 -16.44 -13.62 9.94
N GLU A 390 -16.24 -14.92 9.74
CA GLU A 390 -16.06 -15.50 8.40
C GLU A 390 -17.35 -15.39 7.55
N GLU A 391 -18.54 -15.66 8.11
CA GLU A 391 -19.82 -15.43 7.42
C GLU A 391 -19.97 -13.95 6.99
N LEU A 392 -19.61 -13.01 7.87
CA LEU A 392 -19.64 -11.58 7.60
C LEU A 392 -18.59 -11.16 6.54
N TYR A 393 -17.41 -11.76 6.55
CA TYR A 393 -16.37 -11.56 5.53
C TYR A 393 -16.85 -12.00 4.14
N GLN A 394 -17.41 -13.21 4.03
CA GLN A 394 -17.95 -13.72 2.76
C GLN A 394 -19.14 -12.87 2.25
N LYS A 395 -20.01 -12.41 3.16
CA LYS A 395 -21.12 -11.50 2.84
C LYS A 395 -20.66 -10.13 2.36
N SER A 396 -19.76 -9.48 3.09
CA SER A 396 -19.22 -8.16 2.72
C SER A 396 -18.43 -8.23 1.41
N GLY A 397 -17.74 -9.34 1.15
CA GLY A 397 -17.08 -9.66 -0.12
C GLY A 397 -18.07 -9.76 -1.28
N THR A 398 -19.15 -10.54 -1.10
CA THR A 398 -20.23 -10.69 -2.10
C THR A 398 -20.97 -9.38 -2.39
N LEU A 399 -21.07 -8.49 -1.39
CA LEU A 399 -21.66 -7.16 -1.54
C LEU A 399 -20.69 -6.08 -2.03
N HIS A 400 -19.40 -6.43 -2.22
CA HIS A 400 -18.30 -5.52 -2.60
C HIS A 400 -18.14 -4.32 -1.64
N LEU A 401 -18.28 -4.53 -0.34
CA LEU A 401 -18.10 -3.51 0.71
C LEU A 401 -16.63 -3.46 1.15
N TRP A 402 -15.76 -2.88 0.33
CA TRP A 402 -14.32 -3.09 0.43
C TRP A 402 -13.70 -2.67 1.77
N SER A 403 -14.04 -1.52 2.35
CA SER A 403 -13.47 -1.12 3.65
C SER A 403 -13.84 -2.09 4.78
N LEU A 404 -15.06 -2.64 4.72
CA LEU A 404 -15.55 -3.63 5.66
C LEU A 404 -14.85 -4.99 5.45
N VAL A 405 -14.65 -5.42 4.20
CA VAL A 405 -13.88 -6.62 3.85
C VAL A 405 -12.44 -6.52 4.35
N ARG A 406 -11.77 -5.37 4.13
CA ARG A 406 -10.41 -5.11 4.63
C ARG A 406 -10.34 -5.19 6.15
N HIS A 407 -11.31 -4.57 6.83
CA HIS A 407 -11.39 -4.55 8.28
C HIS A 407 -11.57 -5.97 8.87
N ILE A 408 -12.56 -6.74 8.37
CA ILE A 408 -12.83 -8.09 8.86
C ILE A 408 -11.67 -9.05 8.52
N ALA A 409 -11.05 -8.92 7.34
CA ALA A 409 -9.85 -9.70 6.98
C ALA A 409 -8.70 -9.48 7.97
N GLY A 410 -8.52 -8.25 8.47
CA GLY A 410 -7.54 -7.93 9.49
C GLY A 410 -7.88 -8.48 10.88
N ILE A 411 -9.17 -8.51 11.26
CA ILE A 411 -9.66 -9.11 12.52
C ILE A 411 -9.50 -10.63 12.50
N LEU A 412 -9.85 -11.26 11.37
CA LEU A 412 -9.65 -12.70 11.08
C LEU A 412 -8.19 -13.06 10.84
N GLU A 413 -7.28 -12.09 10.84
CA GLU A 413 -5.85 -12.30 10.65
C GLU A 413 -5.46 -13.00 9.34
N LYS A 414 -6.27 -12.81 8.29
CA LYS A 414 -6.04 -13.36 6.96
C LYS A 414 -4.70 -12.89 6.36
N THR A 415 -4.07 -13.80 5.64
CA THR A 415 -2.72 -13.63 5.08
C THR A 415 -2.74 -13.84 3.57
N VAL A 416 -2.14 -12.94 2.80
CA VAL A 416 -1.98 -13.19 1.36
C VAL A 416 -0.97 -14.31 1.14
N GLU A 417 -1.34 -15.31 0.35
CA GLU A 417 -0.58 -16.54 0.18
C GLU A 417 0.84 -16.30 -0.35
N ASP A 418 0.98 -15.41 -1.32
CA ASP A 418 2.27 -15.05 -1.96
C ASP A 418 2.98 -13.86 -1.31
N LEU A 419 2.64 -13.46 -0.08
CA LEU A 419 3.26 -12.29 0.57
C LEU A 419 4.79 -12.42 0.72
N GLY A 420 5.29 -13.59 1.14
CA GLY A 420 6.73 -13.85 1.23
C GLY A 420 7.42 -13.87 -0.15
N THR A 421 6.74 -14.39 -1.18
CA THR A 421 7.19 -14.36 -2.58
C THR A 421 7.29 -12.91 -3.07
N ALA A 422 6.27 -12.10 -2.81
CA ALA A 422 6.22 -10.68 -3.17
C ALA A 422 7.32 -9.86 -2.49
N ALA A 423 7.57 -10.10 -1.20
CA ALA A 423 8.69 -9.50 -0.48
C ALA A 423 10.05 -9.91 -1.10
N THR A 424 10.19 -11.18 -1.49
CA THR A 424 11.39 -11.69 -2.16
C THR A 424 11.59 -11.05 -3.54
N ASP A 425 10.52 -10.87 -4.33
CA ASP A 425 10.54 -10.22 -5.64
C ASP A 425 11.08 -8.78 -5.59
N LEU A 426 10.78 -8.03 -4.51
CA LEU A 426 11.32 -6.70 -4.28
C LEU A 426 12.81 -6.75 -3.92
N LEU A 427 13.17 -7.60 -2.95
CA LEU A 427 14.53 -7.67 -2.40
C LEU A 427 15.57 -8.21 -3.37
N VAL A 428 15.21 -9.24 -4.17
CA VAL A 428 16.11 -9.80 -5.21
C VAL A 428 16.43 -8.77 -6.28
N ARG A 429 15.54 -7.79 -6.51
CA ARG A 429 15.78 -6.64 -7.42
C ARG A 429 16.43 -5.45 -6.72
N GLN A 430 17.09 -5.70 -5.59
CA GLN A 430 17.79 -4.71 -4.75
C GLN A 430 16.90 -3.56 -4.27
N LYS A 431 15.60 -3.83 -4.07
CA LYS A 431 14.66 -2.89 -3.44
C LYS A 431 14.37 -3.36 -2.02
N ASN A 432 15.08 -2.76 -1.07
CA ASN A 432 14.70 -2.85 0.33
C ASN A 432 13.29 -2.25 0.49
N PHE A 433 12.54 -2.68 1.49
CA PHE A 433 11.26 -2.05 1.80
C PHE A 433 11.05 -1.98 3.30
N SER A 434 10.10 -1.16 3.72
CA SER A 434 9.79 -0.98 5.12
C SER A 434 8.29 -0.83 5.34
N VAL A 435 7.83 -1.34 6.48
CA VAL A 435 6.42 -1.32 6.88
C VAL A 435 6.25 -0.36 8.05
N GLY A 436 5.20 0.47 8.00
CA GLY A 436 4.90 1.46 9.02
C GLY A 436 5.07 2.92 8.62
N LEU A 437 4.75 3.77 9.59
CA LEU A 437 4.92 5.22 9.55
C LEU A 437 6.26 5.59 10.22
N PRO A 438 6.89 6.74 9.89
CA PRO A 438 8.24 7.08 10.33
C PRO A 438 8.53 7.02 11.85
N ASN A 439 7.49 7.11 12.69
CA ASN A 439 7.61 7.03 14.15
C ASN A 439 7.72 5.57 14.68
N ASN A 440 7.28 4.60 13.87
CA ASN A 440 7.27 3.17 14.19
C ASN A 440 7.39 2.39 12.86
N GLU A 441 8.59 2.40 12.28
CA GLU A 441 8.88 1.81 10.98
C GLU A 441 9.85 0.63 11.14
N ILE A 442 9.57 -0.49 10.47
CA ILE A 442 10.42 -1.69 10.47
C ILE A 442 10.98 -1.92 9.07
N ASP A 443 12.30 -2.02 9.00
CA ASP A 443 13.07 -2.28 7.79
C ASP A 443 13.07 -3.77 7.46
N ILE A 444 12.73 -4.11 6.21
CA ILE A 444 12.84 -5.45 5.65
C ILE A 444 13.94 -5.43 4.59
N THR A 445 15.08 -6.00 4.94
CA THR A 445 16.31 -6.05 4.11
C THR A 445 16.68 -7.47 3.67
N GLN A 446 15.96 -8.48 4.18
CA GLN A 446 16.16 -9.89 3.85
C GLN A 446 14.80 -10.59 3.63
N PRO A 447 14.72 -11.62 2.77
CA PRO A 447 13.48 -12.37 2.58
C PRO A 447 13.00 -13.00 3.88
N LEU A 448 11.71 -12.86 4.18
CA LEU A 448 11.06 -13.40 5.38
C LEU A 448 9.91 -14.32 4.99
N PRO A 449 9.60 -15.36 5.79
CA PRO A 449 8.39 -16.15 5.60
C PRO A 449 7.15 -15.28 5.85
N SER A 450 6.05 -15.60 5.16
CA SER A 450 4.79 -14.82 5.24
C SER A 450 4.29 -14.63 6.67
N SER A 451 4.45 -15.62 7.55
CA SER A 451 4.06 -15.54 8.97
C SER A 451 4.83 -14.48 9.77
N GLU A 452 6.16 -14.41 9.61
CA GLU A 452 7.00 -13.42 10.29
C GLU A 452 6.76 -12.01 9.74
N LEU A 453 6.62 -11.89 8.41
CA LEU A 453 6.33 -10.61 7.77
C LEU A 453 4.98 -10.05 8.21
N VAL A 454 3.94 -10.89 8.30
CA VAL A 454 2.64 -10.51 8.84
C VAL A 454 2.72 -10.10 10.32
N ALA A 455 3.50 -10.81 11.14
CA ALA A 455 3.73 -10.43 12.54
C ALA A 455 4.36 -9.02 12.66
N LYS A 456 5.37 -8.71 11.84
CA LYS A 456 6.01 -7.38 11.78
C LYS A 456 5.05 -6.29 11.29
N ILE A 457 4.19 -6.59 10.31
CA ILE A 457 3.14 -5.65 9.86
C ILE A 457 2.17 -5.34 11.02
N ARG A 458 1.71 -6.36 11.75
CA ARG A 458 0.78 -6.19 12.87
C ARG A 458 1.37 -5.43 14.05
N SER A 459 2.60 -5.71 14.45
CA SER A 459 3.27 -4.99 15.55
C SER A 459 3.41 -3.50 15.27
N VAL A 460 3.48 -3.13 13.99
CA VAL A 460 3.59 -1.74 13.52
C VAL A 460 2.24 -1.04 13.42
N CYS A 461 1.19 -1.74 12.97
CA CYS A 461 -0.15 -1.16 12.79
C CYS A 461 -0.88 -0.86 14.12
N GLY A 462 -0.31 -1.23 15.27
CA GLY A 462 -0.75 -0.73 16.59
C GLY A 462 -2.17 -1.10 17.00
N GLY A 463 -2.76 -2.14 16.38
CA GLY A 463 -4.16 -2.54 16.59
C GLY A 463 -5.11 -2.22 15.45
N ASP A 464 -4.73 -1.40 14.45
CA ASP A 464 -5.56 -1.28 13.25
C ASP A 464 -5.43 -2.49 12.32
N HIS A 465 -6.46 -3.31 12.37
CA HIS A 465 -6.71 -4.45 11.49
C HIS A 465 -6.77 -4.05 10.00
N SER A 466 -7.29 -2.86 9.69
CA SER A 466 -7.57 -2.39 8.33
C SER A 466 -6.27 -2.10 7.56
N ALA A 467 -5.35 -1.33 8.16
CA ALA A 467 -4.01 -1.06 7.65
C ALA A 467 -3.17 -2.32 7.55
N ALA A 468 -3.31 -3.28 8.48
CA ALA A 468 -2.59 -4.54 8.38
C ALA A 468 -2.98 -5.34 7.13
N ALA A 469 -4.27 -5.36 6.77
CA ALA A 469 -4.74 -5.95 5.52
C ALA A 469 -4.30 -5.14 4.29
N PHE A 470 -4.44 -3.81 4.34
CA PHE A 470 -4.08 -2.90 3.24
C PHE A 470 -2.57 -2.84 2.96
N THR A 471 -1.73 -3.05 3.98
CA THR A 471 -0.26 -3.12 3.84
C THR A 471 0.18 -4.39 3.13
N GLN A 472 -0.44 -5.54 3.43
CA GLN A 472 -0.23 -6.76 2.64
C GLN A 472 -0.63 -6.55 1.17
N GLU A 473 -1.81 -5.97 0.93
CA GLU A 473 -2.30 -5.63 -0.41
C GLU A 473 -1.32 -4.70 -1.16
N THR A 474 -0.80 -3.66 -0.50
CA THR A 474 0.16 -2.72 -1.10
C THR A 474 1.48 -3.41 -1.50
N ILE A 475 2.01 -4.30 -0.65
CA ILE A 475 3.24 -5.07 -0.95
C ILE A 475 3.05 -5.96 -2.18
N ILE A 476 1.90 -6.63 -2.30
CA ILE A 476 1.56 -7.45 -3.47
C ILE A 476 1.56 -6.61 -4.75
N TYR A 477 0.97 -5.42 -4.73
CA TYR A 477 0.94 -4.54 -5.91
C TYR A 477 2.33 -4.01 -6.29
N LEU A 478 3.16 -3.64 -5.30
CA LEU A 478 4.57 -3.28 -5.57
C LEU A 478 5.33 -4.44 -6.23
N ALA A 479 5.12 -5.69 -5.78
CA ALA A 479 5.72 -6.88 -6.38
C ALA A 479 5.11 -7.25 -7.76
N MET A 480 3.85 -6.91 -8.04
CA MET A 480 3.29 -6.99 -9.39
C MET A 480 3.99 -5.99 -10.32
N PHE A 481 4.14 -4.74 -9.90
CA PHE A 481 4.77 -3.71 -10.73
C PHE A 481 6.26 -3.95 -10.95
N ILE A 482 7.03 -4.39 -9.95
CA ILE A 482 8.47 -4.62 -10.14
C ILE A 482 8.78 -5.80 -11.09
N ARG A 483 7.81 -6.72 -11.25
CA ARG A 483 7.88 -7.83 -12.22
C ARG A 483 7.48 -7.40 -13.64
N ALA A 484 6.45 -6.56 -13.76
CA ALA A 484 5.90 -6.16 -15.07
C ALA A 484 6.60 -4.93 -15.68
N GLU A 485 6.89 -3.92 -14.86
CA GLU A 485 7.39 -2.59 -15.26
C GLU A 485 8.55 -2.16 -14.33
N PRO A 486 9.72 -2.83 -14.35
CA PRO A 486 10.82 -2.56 -13.44
C PRO A 486 11.38 -1.13 -13.53
N GLU A 487 11.23 -0.45 -14.68
CA GLU A 487 11.63 0.95 -14.87
C GLU A 487 10.90 1.93 -13.92
N LEU A 488 9.70 1.58 -13.42
CA LEU A 488 9.01 2.36 -12.39
C LEU A 488 9.80 2.45 -11.07
N PHE A 489 10.78 1.54 -10.87
CA PHE A 489 11.61 1.39 -9.68
C PHE A 489 13.05 1.87 -9.86
N LYS A 490 13.36 2.51 -10.99
CA LYS A 490 14.68 3.10 -11.26
C LYS A 490 14.96 4.26 -10.29
N GLU A 491 16.22 4.38 -9.84
CA GLU A 491 16.68 5.38 -8.86
C GLU A 491 15.88 5.45 -7.55
N MET A 492 15.33 4.31 -7.09
CA MET A 492 14.82 4.12 -5.73
C MET A 492 15.49 2.87 -5.15
N LEU A 493 16.10 2.94 -3.96
CA LEU A 493 16.71 1.77 -3.30
C LEU A 493 15.79 1.18 -2.22
N ARG A 494 14.95 2.03 -1.61
CA ARG A 494 14.03 1.64 -0.54
C ARG A 494 12.60 2.09 -0.79
N LEU A 495 11.65 1.18 -0.58
CA LEU A 495 10.21 1.43 -0.68
C LEU A 495 9.60 1.54 0.72
N ARG A 496 9.26 2.77 1.15
CA ARG A 496 8.64 3.03 2.46
C ARG A 496 7.11 2.91 2.34
N VAL A 497 6.57 1.72 2.62
CA VAL A 497 5.17 1.36 2.29
C VAL A 497 4.15 2.29 2.96
N GLY A 498 4.34 2.66 4.24
CA GLY A 498 3.42 3.59 4.90
C GLY A 498 3.48 5.03 4.35
N LEU A 499 4.63 5.48 3.85
CA LEU A 499 4.72 6.78 3.15
C LEU A 499 4.01 6.74 1.80
N ILE A 500 4.13 5.63 1.06
CA ILE A 500 3.40 5.38 -0.18
C ILE A 500 1.88 5.41 0.07
N GLN A 501 1.42 4.81 1.16
CA GLN A 501 0.00 4.83 1.56
C GLN A 501 -0.47 6.24 1.95
N ASN A 502 0.34 7.01 2.70
CA ASN A 502 0.02 8.40 3.01
C ASN A 502 -0.09 9.26 1.75
N VAL A 503 0.78 9.03 0.75
CA VAL A 503 0.68 9.68 -0.56
C VAL A 503 -0.62 9.30 -1.29
N MET A 504 -1.05 8.04 -1.24
CA MET A 504 -2.36 7.62 -1.78
C MET A 504 -3.52 8.37 -1.12
N VAL A 505 -3.52 8.53 0.21
CA VAL A 505 -4.52 9.33 0.94
C VAL A 505 -4.49 10.79 0.51
N LEU A 506 -3.31 11.42 0.49
CA LEU A 506 -3.14 12.83 0.11
C LEU A 506 -3.63 13.13 -1.31
N GLU A 507 -3.35 12.23 -2.27
CA GLU A 507 -3.82 12.38 -3.65
C GLU A 507 -5.34 12.22 -3.78
N LEU A 508 -5.95 11.29 -3.03
CA LEU A 508 -7.41 11.14 -3.02
C LEU A 508 -8.10 12.31 -2.32
N SER A 509 -7.61 12.77 -1.17
CA SER A 509 -8.14 13.96 -0.47
C SER A 509 -8.14 15.19 -1.38
N ARG A 510 -7.04 15.42 -2.10
CA ARG A 510 -6.92 16.52 -3.08
C ARG A 510 -7.82 16.31 -4.29
N ALA A 511 -7.95 15.10 -4.82
CA ALA A 511 -8.84 14.82 -5.94
C ALA A 511 -10.33 15.04 -5.59
N MET A 512 -10.72 14.68 -4.37
CA MET A 512 -12.11 14.74 -3.91
C MET A 512 -12.47 16.06 -3.19
N ASN A 513 -11.49 16.95 -2.96
CA ASN A 513 -11.61 18.12 -2.08
C ASN A 513 -12.20 17.75 -0.71
N CYS A 514 -11.65 16.73 -0.06
CA CYS A 514 -12.09 16.21 1.23
C CYS A 514 -10.95 16.18 2.27
N THR A 515 -11.28 15.95 3.54
CA THR A 515 -10.27 15.90 4.62
C THR A 515 -9.35 14.68 4.48
N LEU A 516 -8.25 14.63 5.24
CA LEU A 516 -7.35 13.46 5.26
C LEU A 516 -8.04 12.21 5.83
N GLU A 517 -8.90 12.40 6.84
CA GLU A 517 -9.78 11.35 7.39
C GLU A 517 -10.69 10.77 6.30
N GLN A 518 -11.42 11.64 5.60
CA GLN A 518 -12.31 11.24 4.51
C GLN A 518 -11.55 10.60 3.35
N GLY A 519 -10.36 11.09 3.01
CA GLY A 519 -9.50 10.49 1.98
C GLY A 519 -9.01 9.09 2.35
N LEU A 520 -8.73 8.85 3.63
CA LEU A 520 -8.38 7.52 4.14
C LEU A 520 -9.58 6.56 4.10
N GLU A 521 -10.77 7.02 4.52
CA GLU A 521 -12.00 6.23 4.37
C GLU A 521 -12.25 5.85 2.91
N GLN A 522 -12.16 6.82 1.99
CA GLN A 522 -12.30 6.56 0.55
C GLN A 522 -11.23 5.61 0.01
N LEU A 523 -9.98 5.71 0.46
CA LEU A 523 -8.90 4.78 0.08
C LEU A 523 -9.23 3.33 0.49
N LEU A 524 -9.74 3.16 1.72
CA LEU A 524 -10.16 1.86 2.23
C LEU A 524 -11.44 1.33 1.55
N ASP A 525 -12.28 2.20 0.98
CA ASP A 525 -13.46 1.83 0.18
C ASP A 525 -13.16 1.53 -1.30
N LEU A 526 -11.99 1.90 -1.83
CA LEU A 526 -11.61 1.57 -3.21
C LEU A 526 -11.54 0.06 -3.44
N ASN A 527 -12.02 -0.40 -4.60
CA ASN A 527 -11.81 -1.78 -5.01
C ASN A 527 -10.31 -2.09 -5.23
N PRO A 528 -9.87 -3.35 -5.03
CA PRO A 528 -8.49 -3.81 -5.27
C PRO A 528 -7.86 -3.30 -6.58
N TYR A 529 -8.60 -3.30 -7.69
CA TYR A 529 -8.09 -2.83 -8.99
C TYR A 529 -7.81 -1.32 -9.01
N ASP A 530 -8.70 -0.50 -8.45
CA ASP A 530 -8.53 0.95 -8.41
C ASP A 530 -7.44 1.37 -7.39
N VAL A 531 -7.20 0.60 -6.32
CA VAL A 531 -6.01 0.77 -5.46
C VAL A 531 -4.72 0.50 -6.22
N LYS A 532 -4.61 -0.66 -6.91
CA LYS A 532 -3.47 -0.98 -7.79
C LYS A 532 -3.24 0.16 -8.80
N ARG A 533 -4.31 0.67 -9.40
CA ARG A 533 -4.27 1.72 -10.42
C ARG A 533 -3.86 3.10 -9.87
N LEU A 534 -4.31 3.47 -8.67
CA LEU A 534 -3.83 4.65 -7.95
C LEU A 534 -2.33 4.57 -7.68
N LEU A 535 -1.84 3.40 -7.26
CA LEU A 535 -0.43 3.15 -7.03
C LEU A 535 0.39 3.26 -8.33
N HIS A 536 -0.11 2.71 -9.45
CA HIS A 536 0.53 2.87 -10.77
C HIS A 536 0.63 4.34 -11.21
N LEU A 537 -0.43 5.13 -11.00
CA LEU A 537 -0.45 6.57 -11.28
C LEU A 537 0.65 7.32 -10.54
N ILE A 538 0.76 7.10 -9.22
CA ILE A 538 1.79 7.70 -8.36
C ILE A 538 3.20 7.32 -8.85
N PHE A 539 3.43 6.04 -9.17
CA PHE A 539 4.74 5.58 -9.62
C PHE A 539 5.09 6.02 -11.05
N SER A 540 4.10 6.19 -11.93
CA SER A 540 4.28 6.58 -13.34
C SER A 540 4.48 8.08 -13.55
N ARG A 541 4.38 8.91 -12.50
CA ARG A 541 4.40 10.39 -12.58
C ARG A 541 3.30 10.98 -13.49
N LYS A 542 2.25 10.21 -13.83
CA LYS A 542 1.15 10.66 -14.70
C LYS A 542 0.20 11.56 -13.90
N GLU A 543 -0.31 12.60 -14.55
CA GLU A 543 -1.24 13.53 -13.89
C GLU A 543 -2.57 12.85 -13.54
N PHE A 544 -3.13 13.23 -12.39
CA PHE A 544 -4.36 12.64 -11.87
C PHE A 544 -5.56 13.40 -12.44
N ALA A 545 -6.03 12.99 -13.63
CA ALA A 545 -7.21 13.55 -14.27
C ALA A 545 -8.50 12.83 -13.82
N ILE A 546 -9.40 13.56 -13.16
CA ILE A 546 -10.75 13.07 -12.83
C ILE A 546 -11.63 13.27 -14.06
N SER A 547 -11.54 12.36 -15.03
CA SER A 547 -12.48 12.36 -16.16
C SER A 547 -13.83 11.80 -15.73
N GLU A 548 -14.88 12.62 -15.80
CA GLU A 548 -16.23 12.09 -15.89
C GLU A 548 -16.39 11.37 -17.25
N MET A 549 -16.65 10.07 -17.18
CA MET A 549 -17.18 9.24 -18.28
C MET A 549 -16.26 8.96 -19.49
N GLU A 550 -15.54 7.83 -19.44
CA GLU A 550 -15.15 7.09 -20.66
C GLU A 550 -16.00 5.83 -20.86
N ARG A 551 -16.40 5.60 -22.12
CA ARG A 551 -17.09 4.39 -22.59
C ARG A 551 -16.07 3.38 -23.09
N ASP A 552 -15.97 2.22 -22.44
CA ASP A 552 -15.18 1.07 -22.90
C ASP A 552 -15.51 0.77 -24.38
N THR A 553 -14.60 1.11 -25.29
CA THR A 553 -14.60 0.69 -26.69
C THR A 553 -13.23 0.15 -27.04
N MET A 554 -13.19 -1.13 -27.40
CA MET A 554 -12.04 -1.77 -28.03
C MET A 554 -12.53 -2.31 -29.37
N PHE A 555 -11.91 -1.86 -30.45
CA PHE A 555 -12.21 -2.36 -31.79
C PHE A 555 -11.66 -3.77 -31.97
N VAL A 556 -12.41 -4.59 -32.70
CA VAL A 556 -11.98 -5.91 -33.17
C VAL A 556 -11.45 -5.72 -34.60
N ASP A 557 -10.12 -5.77 -34.76
CA ASP A 557 -9.50 -6.53 -35.86
C ASP A 557 -7.96 -6.50 -35.81
N GLY A 558 -7.36 -7.70 -35.79
CA GLY A 558 -6.19 -8.08 -36.60
C GLY A 558 -4.82 -7.40 -36.45
N GLN A 559 -4.65 -6.24 -35.82
CA GLN A 559 -3.37 -5.51 -35.83
C GLN A 559 -2.75 -5.29 -34.44
N ILE A 560 -1.44 -5.56 -34.37
CA ILE A 560 -0.59 -5.27 -33.21
C ILE A 560 -0.45 -3.74 -33.11
N LEU A 561 -1.00 -3.15 -32.06
CA LEU A 561 -0.81 -1.74 -31.74
C LEU A 561 -0.22 -1.59 -30.34
N THR A 562 0.94 -0.95 -30.29
CA THR A 562 1.47 -0.31 -29.08
C THR A 562 0.40 0.64 -28.55
N MET A 563 -0.03 0.45 -27.30
CA MET A 563 -1.10 1.26 -26.71
C MET A 563 -0.66 2.73 -26.60
N PRO A 564 -1.36 3.69 -27.25
CA PRO A 564 -1.10 5.11 -26.99
C PRO A 564 -1.62 5.49 -25.59
N ASP A 565 -0.98 6.48 -24.97
CA ASP A 565 -1.28 6.95 -23.61
C ASP A 565 -2.73 7.41 -23.45
N LYS A 566 -3.59 6.53 -22.92
CA LYS A 566 -4.92 6.90 -22.43
C LYS A 566 -4.84 7.36 -20.97
N GLN A 567 -5.53 8.46 -20.66
CA GLN A 567 -5.58 9.01 -19.31
C GLN A 567 -6.22 8.03 -18.32
N ILE A 568 -5.68 7.95 -17.11
CA ILE A 568 -6.04 6.91 -16.14
C ILE A 568 -7.07 7.47 -15.14
N SER A 569 -8.34 7.57 -15.56
CA SER A 569 -9.44 8.10 -14.74
C SER A 569 -10.06 7.08 -13.75
N ILE A 570 -9.89 7.26 -12.44
CA ILE A 570 -10.53 6.42 -11.39
C ILE A 570 -12.02 6.77 -11.26
N LYS A 571 -12.90 5.76 -11.16
CA LYS A 571 -14.34 5.97 -10.94
C LYS A 571 -14.62 6.24 -9.47
N LEU A 572 -14.55 7.50 -9.08
CA LEU A 572 -14.90 7.99 -7.74
C LEU A 572 -16.42 8.18 -7.61
N PRO A 573 -17.00 8.11 -6.39
CA PRO A 573 -18.43 8.36 -6.17
C PRO A 573 -18.82 9.82 -6.51
N ASP A 574 -20.08 10.01 -6.92
CA ASP A 574 -20.60 11.27 -7.47
C ASP A 574 -20.46 12.46 -6.48
N LYS A 575 -19.78 13.52 -6.93
CA LYS A 575 -19.53 14.76 -6.16
C LYS A 575 -20.80 15.37 -5.57
N LYS A 576 -21.97 15.11 -6.17
CA LYS A 576 -23.27 15.60 -5.67
C LYS A 576 -23.73 14.95 -4.36
N GLN A 577 -23.34 13.70 -4.07
CA GLN A 577 -23.70 13.05 -2.79
C GLN A 577 -22.95 13.65 -1.61
N VAL A 578 -21.67 14.00 -1.79
CA VAL A 578 -20.86 14.64 -0.73
C VAL A 578 -21.38 16.04 -0.40
N ARG A 579 -21.65 16.85 -1.44
CA ARG A 579 -22.14 18.24 -1.27
C ARG A 579 -23.55 18.31 -0.65
N GLY A 580 -24.35 17.24 -0.76
CA GLY A 580 -25.69 17.15 -0.18
C GLY A 580 -25.73 17.02 1.34
N LYS A 581 -24.65 16.56 2.00
CA LYS A 581 -24.54 16.53 3.48
C LYS A 581 -24.15 17.88 4.08
N LEU A 582 -23.49 18.76 3.31
CA LEU A 582 -22.77 19.94 3.82
C LEU A 582 -23.63 21.21 4.01
N ARG A 583 -24.96 21.15 3.90
CA ARG A 583 -25.83 22.35 3.99
C ARG A 583 -26.65 22.48 5.27
N ASN A 584 -26.49 21.57 6.24
CA ASN A 584 -27.30 21.57 7.47
C ASN A 584 -26.52 21.86 8.76
N ASP A 585 -25.19 21.68 8.79
CA ASP A 585 -24.40 21.78 10.04
C ASP A 585 -23.58 23.08 10.15
N VAL A 586 -23.78 24.04 9.24
CA VAL A 586 -23.04 25.32 9.21
C VAL A 586 -23.92 26.48 9.70
N GLU A 587 -24.37 26.40 10.96
CA GLU A 587 -24.89 27.58 11.67
C GLU A 587 -24.59 27.60 13.20
N VAL A 588 -24.02 26.53 13.77
CA VAL A 588 -23.70 26.45 15.22
C VAL A 588 -22.23 26.06 15.45
N LEU A 589 -21.29 26.84 14.91
CA LEU A 589 -19.88 26.89 15.35
C LEU A 589 -19.17 28.18 14.89
N GLY A 590 -19.79 29.32 15.17
CA GLY A 590 -19.12 30.62 15.03
C GLY A 590 -17.96 30.76 16.03
N LYS A 591 -16.85 31.38 15.58
CA LYS A 591 -15.60 31.70 16.34
C LYS A 591 -14.48 30.65 16.36
N ALA A 592 -14.38 29.79 15.33
CA ALA A 592 -13.16 29.01 15.05
C ALA A 592 -12.85 28.91 13.53
N SER A 593 -13.32 29.88 12.74
CA SER A 593 -13.45 29.76 11.28
C SER A 593 -12.93 30.97 10.48
N GLU A 594 -12.05 31.78 11.07
CA GLU A 594 -11.45 32.95 10.40
C GLU A 594 -10.02 32.73 9.88
N GLU A 595 -9.29 31.70 10.34
CA GLU A 595 -7.90 31.42 9.89
C GLU A 595 -7.79 30.46 8.69
N LEU A 596 -8.90 29.85 8.23
CA LEU A 596 -8.94 28.91 7.10
C LEU A 596 -9.60 29.47 5.83
N ARG A 597 -9.96 30.75 5.81
CA ARG A 597 -10.75 31.36 4.71
C ARG A 597 -9.93 31.94 3.54
N SER A 598 -8.59 31.90 3.61
CA SER A 598 -7.73 32.52 2.61
C SER A 598 -7.50 31.69 1.34
N GLU A 599 -8.04 30.46 1.24
CA GLU A 599 -7.81 29.57 0.07
C GLU A 599 -9.02 29.42 -0.88
N GLU A 600 -10.20 29.96 -0.55
CA GLU A 600 -11.45 29.71 -1.31
C GLU A 600 -11.74 30.67 -2.49
N LEU A 601 -10.78 31.48 -2.92
CA LEU A 601 -10.91 32.41 -4.05
C LEU A 601 -9.88 32.14 -5.15
N ARG A 602 -9.95 30.96 -5.77
CA ARG A 602 -9.23 30.62 -7.02
C ARG A 602 -10.22 30.31 -8.13
N SER A 603 -10.35 31.24 -9.07
CA SER A 603 -11.15 31.07 -10.29
C SER A 603 -10.58 29.97 -11.20
N GLU A 604 -11.39 29.50 -12.15
CA GLU A 604 -11.15 28.37 -13.07
C GLU A 604 -9.96 28.52 -14.06
N GLY A 605 -9.00 29.43 -13.81
CA GLY A 605 -7.75 29.60 -14.55
C GLY A 605 -6.50 29.08 -13.86
N ASP A 606 -6.60 28.54 -12.64
CA ASP A 606 -5.45 28.23 -11.76
C ASP A 606 -5.00 26.75 -11.77
N GLU A 607 -5.19 26.03 -12.89
CA GLU A 607 -4.87 24.59 -13.04
C GLU A 607 -3.40 24.22 -12.78
N LYS A 608 -2.49 25.21 -12.71
CA LYS A 608 -1.04 25.01 -12.54
C LYS A 608 -0.53 25.23 -11.12
N ALA A 609 -1.32 25.81 -10.22
CA ALA A 609 -0.92 25.99 -8.83
C ALA A 609 -0.88 24.66 -8.07
N GLY A 610 0.14 24.48 -7.24
CA GLY A 610 0.37 23.27 -6.46
C GLY A 610 1.06 22.12 -7.22
N HIS A 611 1.33 22.26 -8.53
CA HIS A 611 1.88 21.18 -9.35
C HIS A 611 3.31 20.77 -8.92
N TRP A 612 4.19 21.73 -8.64
CA TRP A 612 5.59 21.43 -8.33
C TRP A 612 5.78 20.99 -6.88
N ILE A 613 5.06 21.61 -5.93
CA ILE A 613 5.08 21.13 -4.54
C ILE A 613 4.52 19.72 -4.43
N ARG A 614 3.45 19.40 -5.18
CA ARG A 614 2.92 18.03 -5.31
C ARG A 614 3.99 17.08 -5.84
N ARG A 615 4.63 17.40 -6.96
CA ARG A 615 5.69 16.56 -7.54
C ARG A 615 6.84 16.34 -6.56
N ARG A 616 7.25 17.37 -5.80
CA ARG A 616 8.30 17.26 -4.77
C ARG A 616 7.88 16.39 -3.60
N ARG A 617 6.62 16.47 -3.15
CA ARG A 617 6.06 15.56 -2.14
C ARG A 617 6.06 14.11 -2.62
N LEU A 618 5.68 13.86 -3.88
CA LEU A 618 5.69 12.51 -4.48
C LEU A 618 7.11 11.95 -4.57
N ASP A 619 8.02 12.64 -5.27
CA ASP A 619 9.41 12.18 -5.45
C ASP A 619 10.13 12.02 -4.11
N GLY A 620 9.96 12.98 -3.19
CA GLY A 620 10.56 12.96 -1.85
C GLY A 620 9.99 11.89 -0.93
N ALA A 621 8.70 11.56 -1.00
CA ALA A 621 8.11 10.46 -0.22
C ALA A 621 8.53 9.08 -0.76
N LEU A 622 8.74 8.98 -2.07
CA LEU A 622 9.23 7.77 -2.76
C LEU A 622 10.76 7.60 -2.69
N ASN A 623 11.51 8.58 -2.16
CA ASN A 623 12.97 8.66 -2.24
C ASN A 623 13.51 8.54 -3.68
N ARG A 624 12.79 9.06 -4.67
CA ARG A 624 13.14 8.92 -6.08
C ARG A 624 14.12 10.00 -6.52
N VAL A 625 15.37 9.62 -6.73
CA VAL A 625 16.44 10.55 -7.12
C VAL A 625 16.63 10.62 -8.65
N PRO A 626 17.29 11.66 -9.18
CA PRO A 626 17.69 11.72 -10.60
C PRO A 626 18.75 10.65 -10.96
N PRO A 627 18.90 10.31 -12.26
CA PRO A 627 19.93 9.37 -12.69
C PRO A 627 21.35 9.85 -12.34
N ASP A 628 22.20 8.88 -11.97
CA ASP A 628 23.56 9.05 -11.46
C ASP A 628 23.68 9.96 -10.23
N PHE A 629 22.60 10.19 -9.48
CA PHE A 629 22.63 11.03 -8.27
C PHE A 629 23.72 10.60 -7.27
N TYR A 630 23.82 9.31 -6.95
CA TYR A 630 24.81 8.83 -5.98
C TYR A 630 26.26 9.04 -6.46
N PRO A 631 26.68 8.63 -7.69
CA PRO A 631 27.98 9.01 -8.25
C PRO A 631 28.22 10.54 -8.29
N LYS A 632 27.19 11.33 -8.62
CA LYS A 632 27.30 12.80 -8.65
C LYS A 632 27.59 13.38 -7.26
N VAL A 633 26.94 12.88 -6.21
CA VAL A 633 27.21 13.31 -4.82
C VAL A 633 28.56 12.81 -4.32
N TRP A 634 29.03 11.65 -4.76
CA TRP A 634 30.40 11.20 -4.51
C TRP A 634 31.45 12.20 -5.03
N HIS A 635 31.31 12.68 -6.27
CA HIS A 635 32.22 13.68 -6.84
C HIS A 635 32.11 15.07 -6.18
N ILE A 636 31.03 15.36 -5.45
CA ILE A 636 30.98 16.53 -4.53
C ILE A 636 31.85 16.25 -3.30
N LEU A 637 31.73 15.05 -2.72
CA LEU A 637 32.48 14.63 -1.53
C LEU A 637 34.00 14.60 -1.80
N GLU A 638 34.44 14.27 -3.02
CA GLU A 638 35.85 14.40 -3.45
C GLU A 638 36.37 15.84 -3.40
N ARG A 639 35.48 16.84 -3.39
CA ARG A 639 35.80 18.28 -3.43
C ARG A 639 35.47 19.02 -2.12
N CYS A 640 35.10 18.34 -1.04
CA CYS A 640 34.80 18.96 0.26
C CYS A 640 35.19 18.05 1.44
N THR A 641 35.37 18.58 2.64
CA THR A 641 35.73 17.75 3.83
C THR A 641 34.57 16.90 4.35
N GLY A 642 33.34 17.18 3.89
CA GLY A 642 32.13 16.43 4.20
C GLY A 642 30.87 17.13 3.68
N ILE A 643 29.74 16.45 3.70
CA ILE A 643 28.42 16.97 3.32
C ILE A 643 27.48 16.84 4.52
N SER A 644 26.94 17.95 5.02
CA SER A 644 25.95 17.94 6.10
C SER A 644 24.53 17.93 5.53
N ILE A 645 23.70 17.03 6.04
CA ILE A 645 22.27 16.89 5.71
C ILE A 645 21.50 16.65 7.00
N GLY A 646 20.71 17.63 7.42
CA GLY A 646 20.04 17.67 8.71
C GLY A 646 21.04 17.63 9.85
N MET A 647 20.78 16.76 10.83
CA MET A 647 21.66 16.53 11.99
C MET A 647 22.81 15.55 11.70
N LYS A 648 22.93 15.04 10.46
CA LYS A 648 23.94 14.04 10.09
C LYS A 648 24.96 14.64 9.12
N SER A 649 26.24 14.34 9.33
CA SER A 649 27.31 14.72 8.42
C SER A 649 27.94 13.47 7.81
N LEU A 650 28.10 13.50 6.49
CA LEU A 650 28.81 12.51 5.70
C LEU A 650 30.25 13.01 5.51
N PRO A 651 31.23 12.54 6.31
CA PRO A 651 32.60 13.02 6.21
C PRO A 651 33.27 12.48 4.94
N GLN A 652 34.26 13.20 4.41
CA GLN A 652 35.07 12.74 3.29
C GLN A 652 35.85 11.47 3.66
N ASN A 653 36.51 11.49 4.82
CA ASN A 653 37.26 10.37 5.37
C ASN A 653 36.53 9.82 6.61
N PRO A 654 36.33 8.50 6.74
CA PRO A 654 36.89 7.44 5.90
C PRO A 654 36.06 7.07 4.65
N THR A 655 34.91 7.73 4.40
CA THR A 655 33.94 7.34 3.35
C THR A 655 34.56 7.11 1.97
N ILE A 656 35.45 7.99 1.50
CA ILE A 656 36.11 7.87 0.19
C ILE A 656 37.18 6.76 0.16
N HIS A 657 37.77 6.43 1.32
CA HIS A 657 38.75 5.34 1.43
C HIS A 657 38.12 3.95 1.62
N GLU A 658 36.89 3.87 2.12
CA GLU A 658 36.20 2.61 2.49
C GLU A 658 35.10 2.14 1.52
N MET A 659 34.80 2.92 0.48
CA MET A 659 33.68 2.70 -0.43
C MET A 659 34.05 3.16 -1.85
N THR A 660 33.14 3.00 -2.83
CA THR A 660 33.29 3.51 -4.20
C THR A 660 32.01 4.20 -4.69
N PRO A 661 32.06 5.10 -5.71
CA PRO A 661 30.89 5.85 -6.19
C PRO A 661 29.74 4.98 -6.72
N GLY A 662 30.03 3.75 -7.17
CA GLY A 662 29.06 2.80 -7.69
C GLY A 662 28.54 1.80 -6.65
N GLU A 663 29.02 1.83 -5.41
CA GLU A 663 28.64 0.86 -4.38
C GLU A 663 27.31 1.17 -3.72
N LEU A 664 26.50 0.12 -3.54
CA LEU A 664 25.25 0.18 -2.77
C LEU A 664 25.49 0.62 -1.30
N LYS A 665 26.66 0.34 -0.73
CA LYS A 665 27.05 0.76 0.64
C LYS A 665 27.01 2.29 0.79
N PHE A 666 27.63 3.02 -0.15
CA PHE A 666 27.60 4.47 -0.17
C PHE A 666 26.19 5.00 -0.44
N ALA A 667 25.49 4.41 -1.42
CA ALA A 667 24.16 4.87 -1.81
C ALA A 667 23.12 4.73 -0.67
N LEU A 668 23.13 3.62 0.07
CA LEU A 668 22.30 3.41 1.26
C LEU A 668 22.71 4.33 2.43
N LEU A 669 24.00 4.64 2.59
CA LEU A 669 24.46 5.60 3.59
C LEU A 669 23.91 7.00 3.32
N LEU A 670 24.02 7.49 2.08
CA LEU A 670 23.46 8.78 1.67
C LEU A 670 21.92 8.79 1.79
N GLU A 671 21.25 7.69 1.40
CA GLU A 671 19.80 7.60 1.58
C GLU A 671 19.39 7.63 3.06
N SER A 672 20.15 7.02 3.97
CA SER A 672 19.94 7.13 5.42
C SER A 672 20.09 8.57 5.94
N HIS A 673 20.88 9.41 5.27
CA HIS A 673 20.96 10.84 5.57
C HIS A 673 19.71 11.57 5.06
N LEU A 674 19.32 11.39 3.81
CA LEU A 674 18.09 11.96 3.23
C LEU A 674 16.81 11.53 3.99
N ASN A 675 16.75 10.27 4.43
CA ASN A 675 15.64 9.73 5.23
C ASN A 675 15.51 10.35 6.63
N SER A 676 16.55 11.02 7.14
CA SER A 676 16.47 11.76 8.41
C SER A 676 15.68 13.07 8.29
N LEU A 677 15.45 13.56 7.08
CA LEU A 677 14.63 14.73 6.80
C LEU A 677 13.14 14.35 6.86
N PRO A 678 12.32 14.96 7.74
CA PRO A 678 10.94 14.52 7.95
C PRO A 678 10.00 14.92 6.80
N ALA A 679 10.16 16.13 6.24
CA ALA A 679 9.30 16.64 5.17
C ALA A 679 9.76 16.15 3.78
N PRO A 680 8.90 15.47 3.00
CA PRO A 680 9.28 14.93 1.69
C PRO A 680 9.60 16.03 0.67
N GLU A 681 8.85 17.14 0.64
CA GLU A 681 9.14 18.27 -0.25
C GLU A 681 10.52 18.89 0.01
N TYR A 682 10.96 18.92 1.28
CA TYR A 682 12.28 19.40 1.65
C TYR A 682 13.38 18.40 1.28
N ARG A 683 13.13 17.09 1.47
CA ARG A 683 14.03 16.03 1.00
C ARG A 683 14.28 16.15 -0.50
N GLN A 684 13.25 16.47 -1.28
CA GLN A 684 13.42 16.70 -2.72
C GLN A 684 14.20 17.98 -3.05
N LEU A 685 13.99 19.10 -2.32
CA LEU A 685 14.83 20.29 -2.49
C LEU A 685 16.32 20.03 -2.17
N VAL A 686 16.62 19.18 -1.18
CA VAL A 686 18.00 18.75 -0.88
C VAL A 686 18.60 17.94 -2.04
N VAL A 687 17.82 17.04 -2.64
CA VAL A 687 18.24 16.30 -3.85
C VAL A 687 18.48 17.24 -5.04
N GLU A 688 17.57 18.21 -5.29
CA GLU A 688 17.75 19.24 -6.32
C GLU A 688 19.01 20.09 -6.07
N CYS A 689 19.23 20.53 -4.84
CA CYS A 689 20.39 21.34 -4.45
C CYS A 689 21.72 20.60 -4.66
N LEU A 690 21.81 19.33 -4.24
CA LEU A 690 22.99 18.49 -4.48
C LEU A 690 23.26 18.29 -5.97
N MET A 691 22.22 18.14 -6.80
CA MET A 691 22.39 18.06 -8.25
C MET A 691 22.92 19.38 -8.85
N VAL A 692 22.47 20.54 -8.37
CA VAL A 692 23.00 21.84 -8.78
C VAL A 692 24.47 21.99 -8.38
N VAL A 693 24.84 21.60 -7.14
CA VAL A 693 26.24 21.60 -6.68
C VAL A 693 27.12 20.71 -7.56
N SER A 694 26.63 19.52 -7.96
CA SER A 694 27.37 18.60 -8.85
C SER A 694 27.65 19.19 -10.23
N LEU A 695 26.71 19.96 -10.80
CA LEU A 695 26.92 20.63 -12.08
C LEU A 695 28.03 21.69 -12.00
N VAL A 696 28.15 22.37 -10.86
CA VAL A 696 29.22 23.35 -10.64
C VAL A 696 30.57 22.68 -10.40
N THR A 697 30.65 21.59 -9.62
CA THR A 697 31.92 20.88 -9.36
C THR A 697 32.50 20.16 -10.58
N THR A 698 31.64 19.69 -11.48
CA THR A 698 32.06 19.03 -12.74
C THR A 698 32.50 20.01 -13.82
N SER A 699 32.01 21.26 -13.78
CA SER A 699 32.31 22.29 -14.80
C SER A 699 33.53 23.15 -14.48
N SER A 700 33.94 23.29 -13.21
CA SER A 700 35.08 24.13 -12.82
C SER A 700 36.40 23.36 -12.73
N THR A 701 37.48 23.98 -13.22
CA THR A 701 38.83 23.40 -13.23
C THR A 701 39.61 23.58 -11.91
N GLN A 702 39.15 24.45 -10.99
CA GLN A 702 39.63 24.60 -9.61
C GLN A 702 38.56 25.32 -8.74
N PRO A 703 38.70 25.40 -7.40
CA PRO A 703 39.30 24.44 -6.46
C PRO A 703 38.22 23.76 -5.57
N ALA A 704 38.61 23.08 -4.49
CA ALA A 704 37.71 22.45 -3.52
C ALA A 704 36.86 23.48 -2.73
N PHE A 705 35.71 23.05 -2.18
CA PHE A 705 34.86 23.87 -1.29
C PHE A 705 35.49 24.22 0.07
N GLY A 706 36.73 23.78 0.35
CA GLY A 706 37.54 24.15 1.52
C GLY A 706 37.09 23.58 2.88
N GLY A 707 35.82 23.23 3.03
CA GLY A 707 35.26 22.71 4.29
C GLY A 707 33.98 21.90 4.08
N THR A 708 33.20 21.73 5.16
CA THR A 708 31.97 20.92 5.15
C THR A 708 30.85 21.67 4.43
N LEU A 709 30.27 21.05 3.41
CA LEU A 709 29.16 21.57 2.63
C LEU A 709 27.85 21.40 3.43
N VAL A 710 27.36 22.47 4.05
CA VAL A 710 26.05 22.50 4.71
C VAL A 710 24.97 22.83 3.67
N VAL A 711 24.18 21.82 3.27
CA VAL A 711 23.22 21.95 2.16
C VAL A 711 22.08 22.91 2.52
N GLU A 712 21.68 22.93 3.79
CA GLU A 712 20.66 23.83 4.36
C GLU A 712 20.99 25.30 4.08
N HIS A 713 22.24 25.72 4.27
CA HIS A 713 22.66 27.11 4.08
C HIS A 713 22.46 27.57 2.64
N ILE A 714 22.72 26.70 1.66
CA ILE A 714 22.53 26.98 0.24
C ILE A 714 21.03 27.12 -0.07
N ILE A 715 20.18 26.22 0.46
CA ILE A 715 18.73 26.28 0.24
C ILE A 715 18.12 27.52 0.90
N HIS A 716 18.54 27.87 2.12
CA HIS A 716 18.05 29.07 2.81
C HIS A 716 18.52 30.37 2.16
N HIS A 717 19.76 30.43 1.64
CA HIS A 717 20.23 31.57 0.86
C HIS A 717 19.47 31.70 -0.48
N ALA A 718 19.27 30.59 -1.19
CA ALA A 718 18.44 30.55 -2.41
C ALA A 718 16.99 31.01 -2.15
N HIS A 719 16.40 30.58 -1.03
CA HIS A 719 15.08 31.04 -0.59
C HIS A 719 15.07 32.54 -0.26
N HIS A 720 16.12 33.08 0.37
CA HIS A 720 16.24 34.51 0.63
C HIS A 720 16.35 35.33 -0.66
N LEU A 721 17.16 34.89 -1.63
CA LEU A 721 17.26 35.48 -2.98
C LEU A 721 15.90 35.48 -3.70
N PHE A 722 15.14 34.38 -3.60
CA PHE A 722 13.76 34.31 -4.11
C PHE A 722 12.86 35.35 -3.43
N LEU A 723 12.84 35.45 -2.09
CA LEU A 723 12.00 36.43 -1.39
C LEU A 723 12.39 37.88 -1.75
N GLN A 724 13.67 38.18 -1.97
CA GLN A 724 14.11 39.49 -2.49
C GLN A 724 13.55 39.78 -3.87
N ASP A 725 13.63 38.84 -4.81
CA ASP A 725 13.13 38.99 -6.17
C ASP A 725 11.59 39.11 -6.22
N GLN A 726 10.88 38.36 -5.36
CA GLN A 726 9.43 38.47 -5.17
C GLN A 726 9.00 39.85 -4.65
N ARG A 727 9.80 40.49 -3.79
CA ARG A 727 9.58 41.89 -3.36
C ARG A 727 9.79 42.89 -4.49
N GLY A 728 10.79 42.65 -5.34
CA GLY A 728 11.09 43.52 -6.49
C GLY A 728 10.02 43.50 -7.59
N HIS A 729 9.33 42.36 -7.76
CA HIS A 729 8.40 42.13 -8.88
C HIS A 729 6.93 41.91 -8.45
N THR A 730 6.56 42.22 -7.19
CA THR A 730 5.22 41.98 -6.63
C THR A 730 4.70 40.55 -6.88
N GLY A 731 5.55 39.55 -6.61
CA GLY A 731 5.24 38.13 -6.82
C GLY A 731 4.33 37.53 -5.73
N PRO A 732 3.78 36.31 -5.93
CA PRO A 732 2.81 35.70 -5.01
C PRO A 732 3.32 35.49 -3.57
N ALA A 733 4.64 35.46 -3.33
CA ALA A 733 5.15 35.42 -1.95
C ALA A 733 4.90 36.72 -1.16
N MET A 734 4.47 37.82 -1.80
CA MET A 734 4.02 39.05 -1.15
C MET A 734 2.79 38.83 -0.27
N ASP A 735 1.90 37.91 -0.62
CA ASP A 735 0.70 37.60 0.15
C ASP A 735 1.00 36.81 1.44
N CYS A 736 2.28 36.44 1.66
CA CYS A 736 2.73 35.79 2.88
C CYS A 736 4.13 36.27 3.34
N CYS A 737 5.19 35.51 3.05
CA CYS A 737 6.52 35.66 3.65
C CYS A 737 7.26 36.95 3.26
N CYS A 738 6.81 37.68 2.24
CA CYS A 738 7.33 39.01 1.92
C CYS A 738 6.47 40.17 2.44
N GLY A 739 5.22 39.94 2.85
CA GLY A 739 4.25 41.00 3.17
C GLY A 739 4.06 41.29 4.66
N HIS A 740 3.81 40.28 5.50
CA HIS A 740 3.52 40.46 6.95
C HIS A 740 3.92 39.23 7.80
N VAL A 741 3.84 39.37 9.13
CA VAL A 741 4.32 38.37 10.11
C VAL A 741 3.40 37.15 10.17
N GLY A 742 3.59 36.22 9.25
CA GLY A 742 2.92 34.91 9.24
C GLY A 742 3.75 33.86 8.48
N SER A 743 3.82 32.64 9.02
CA SER A 743 4.39 31.51 8.28
C SER A 743 3.34 30.96 7.33
N CYS A 744 3.63 30.85 6.04
CA CYS A 744 2.73 30.30 5.03
C CYS A 744 2.49 28.77 5.13
N GLY A 745 2.74 28.16 6.28
CA GLY A 745 2.69 26.71 6.47
C GLY A 745 3.83 25.93 5.80
N GLY A 746 4.81 26.62 5.21
CA GLY A 746 5.89 25.99 4.45
C GLY A 746 6.92 25.23 5.31
N ALA A 747 7.37 24.07 4.81
CA ALA A 747 8.28 23.19 5.52
C ALA A 747 9.63 23.87 5.80
N THR A 748 10.22 23.56 6.96
CA THR A 748 11.55 24.04 7.42
C THR A 748 11.76 25.56 7.37
N GLY A 749 10.69 26.38 7.34
CA GLY A 749 10.79 27.84 7.27
C GLY A 749 11.06 28.38 5.84
N ILE A 750 10.82 27.56 4.83
CA ILE A 750 10.88 27.92 3.41
C ILE A 750 9.46 28.17 2.89
N CYS A 751 9.28 29.20 2.05
CA CYS A 751 7.98 29.60 1.54
C CYS A 751 7.33 28.51 0.65
N VAL A 752 6.01 28.29 0.80
CA VAL A 752 5.23 27.36 -0.05
C VAL A 752 5.36 27.71 -1.54
N HIS A 753 5.39 29.01 -1.89
CA HIS A 753 5.59 29.43 -3.28
C HIS A 753 6.98 29.09 -3.83
N PHE A 754 8.01 28.94 -2.97
CA PHE A 754 9.31 28.42 -3.40
C PHE A 754 9.24 26.91 -3.64
N TYR A 755 8.57 26.16 -2.74
CA TYR A 755 8.29 24.73 -2.96
C TYR A 755 7.42 24.45 -4.20
N ASP A 756 6.60 25.41 -4.64
CA ASP A 756 5.78 25.31 -5.85
C ASP A 756 6.36 26.04 -7.08
N SER A 757 7.54 26.66 -6.95
CA SER A 757 8.26 27.21 -8.09
C SER A 757 8.85 26.08 -8.94
N ALA A 758 8.80 26.23 -10.27
CA ALA A 758 9.39 25.27 -11.19
C ALA A 758 10.89 25.04 -10.87
N PRO A 759 11.44 23.83 -11.09
CA PRO A 759 12.86 23.60 -10.82
C PRO A 759 13.76 24.35 -11.80
N SER A 760 13.36 24.48 -13.07
CA SER A 760 14.11 25.18 -14.13
C SER A 760 13.45 26.49 -14.55
N GLY A 761 14.19 27.31 -15.32
CA GLY A 761 13.76 28.63 -15.79
C GLY A 761 14.34 29.78 -14.97
N ARG A 762 14.21 31.02 -15.47
CA ARG A 762 14.81 32.23 -14.86
C ARG A 762 14.46 32.41 -13.38
N TYR A 763 13.21 32.13 -13.02
CA TYR A 763 12.66 32.23 -11.67
C TYR A 763 12.48 30.85 -11.00
N GLY A 764 13.19 29.84 -11.48
CA GLY A 764 13.10 28.47 -10.95
C GLY A 764 14.01 28.22 -9.75
N THR A 765 13.69 27.23 -8.91
CA THR A 765 14.43 26.95 -7.67
C THR A 765 15.90 26.64 -7.92
N MET A 766 16.24 25.87 -8.97
CA MET A 766 17.63 25.53 -9.29
C MET A 766 18.44 26.77 -9.71
N SER A 767 17.80 27.81 -10.27
CA SER A 767 18.48 29.06 -10.64
C SER A 767 18.88 29.85 -9.40
N TYR A 768 18.01 29.96 -8.39
CA TYR A 768 18.36 30.56 -7.10
C TYR A 768 19.39 29.72 -6.33
N MET A 769 19.30 28.39 -6.39
CA MET A 769 20.33 27.50 -5.82
C MET A 769 21.69 27.69 -6.52
N ALA A 770 21.72 27.83 -7.85
CA ALA A 770 22.97 28.04 -8.59
C ALA A 770 23.61 29.39 -8.23
N LEU A 771 22.82 30.45 -8.07
CA LEU A 771 23.30 31.74 -7.54
C LEU A 771 23.87 31.59 -6.12
N ALA A 772 23.14 30.90 -5.23
CA ALA A 772 23.60 30.67 -3.86
C ALA A 772 24.90 29.85 -3.78
N VAL A 773 25.07 28.83 -4.64
CA VAL A 773 26.34 28.08 -4.77
C VAL A 773 27.46 28.96 -5.30
N ALA A 774 27.19 29.83 -6.29
CA ALA A 774 28.18 30.74 -6.85
C ALA A 774 28.66 31.79 -5.83
N ASP A 775 27.75 32.34 -5.02
CA ASP A 775 28.10 33.25 -3.92
C ASP A 775 28.92 32.52 -2.85
N ARG A 776 28.54 31.30 -2.47
CA ARG A 776 29.32 30.51 -1.50
C ARG A 776 30.73 30.19 -2.01
N LEU A 777 30.88 29.91 -3.31
CA LEU A 777 32.20 29.75 -3.91
C LEU A 777 33.01 31.05 -3.89
N ARG A 778 32.39 32.21 -4.12
CA ARG A 778 33.08 33.50 -4.00
C ARG A 778 33.54 33.78 -2.57
N GLU A 779 32.77 33.40 -1.55
CA GLU A 779 33.16 33.54 -0.14
C GLU A 779 34.41 32.71 0.18
N VAL A 780 34.44 31.43 -0.22
CA VAL A 780 35.58 30.53 0.02
C VAL A 780 36.86 30.98 -0.73
N HIS A 781 36.70 31.73 -1.82
CA HIS A 781 37.81 32.24 -2.64
C HIS A 781 38.04 33.75 -2.51
N ARG A 782 37.48 34.40 -1.48
CA ARG A 782 37.96 35.72 -1.08
C ARG A 782 39.39 35.55 -0.56
N PRO A 783 40.38 36.29 -1.07
CA PRO A 783 41.67 36.35 -0.41
C PRO A 783 41.45 37.03 0.94
N ASP A 784 41.66 36.29 2.04
CA ASP A 784 41.70 36.89 3.38
C ASP A 784 42.75 38.00 3.43
N ASP A 785 42.49 39.03 4.25
CA ASP A 785 43.34 40.19 4.51
C ASP A 785 44.65 39.80 5.28
N GLN A 786 45.47 38.89 4.72
CA GLN A 786 46.84 38.61 5.18
C GLN A 786 47.90 39.40 4.39
N CYS A 787 47.58 40.65 4.01
CA CYS A 787 48.54 41.60 3.42
C CYS A 787 48.33 43.05 3.89
N LYS A 788 48.13 43.23 5.20
CA LYS A 788 48.35 44.46 5.97
C LYS A 788 48.85 44.02 7.36
N MET A 789 50.02 44.40 7.88
CA MET A 789 51.02 45.40 7.47
C MET A 789 52.45 44.82 7.58
N ASN A 790 53.37 45.34 6.77
CA ASN A 790 54.77 45.57 7.18
C ASN A 790 54.83 46.95 7.84
#